data_AF-A0A7J6QT49-F1
#
_entry.id   AF-A0A7J6QT49-F1
#
_cell.length_a   1.000
_cell.length_b   1.000
_cell.length_c   1.000
_cell.angle_alpha   90.00
_cell.angle_beta   90.00
_cell.angle_gamma   90.00
#
_symmetry.space_group_name_H-M   'P 1'
#
loop_
_entity.id
_entity.type
_entity.pdbx_description
1 polymer ?
#
loop_
_entity_poly.entity_id
_entity_poly.type
_entity_poly.pdbx_seq_one_letter_code
_entity_poly.pdbx_strand_id
1 'polypeptide(L)'
;MSLTSSPRVAEEEQTPTELWRSLNFPLLLEEMSNTVDMMADCRARSLESKKQLAEDTKAFQRRLLATSSGVSLPHCEDSASPSQWDELLKSYQSEIDALSRRAKHAETSFNKLFQLLKPLPDPVSAADGLGATGGEEQIDEFSRAIRMKDDEIVRLTTKLHDLDAEFSTLTNQAVTVRRLRETIKAKDDEADEKVKAALSEQAEEFNRRLHAHGMEVDDHKRRLQQELDMEIQRRKEMEDLIAKAEEERLQYSKVSEDSLQALASENETLAADVDRLTAEVEALRTQLNWKNSSSQHLDGSNATVELNLQQERARSEALEAELAALRAKADADRDERQNVIDELQRRESRASEELRATIERLEHQKKEVMRLRAVEEDLGKCQATLKRMNIVEYSTDPSEGTTEVERMLLGKVRNLEAQLAPLRVKASEADSMADELRRRQSEVTTLKESLDRLEKEVTADTSPSSSLPYTATAGVSNGEGNSTEPSLLDITRQQRDHLRTRVLALETERDSLRVDSGEKSRKCDRLYADNVRLLEQKKYWQSVSGGSSSSVEVPTGRARIISELDDGEDDVEMRYMPAYMQGVILSPFETFKTSEREKRLMKLPTGERMIVQVLTQMVGNRVTRIAGGVYLLALHLLVFIVLYKLMHLSTQYENIATTG
;
A
#
# COMPACT_ATOMS: atom_id res chain seq x y z
N MET A 1 1.22 -16.49 -95.32
CA MET A 1 2.09 -15.98 -96.40
C MET A 1 2.93 -17.12 -96.93
N SER A 2 2.55 -17.52 -98.13
CA SER A 2 3.21 -18.32 -99.15
C SER A 2 4.67 -18.73 -98.94
N LEU A 3 4.88 -20.05 -98.88
CA LEU A 3 6.11 -20.73 -99.22
C LEU A 3 6.55 -20.33 -100.64
N THR A 4 7.73 -19.74 -100.80
CA THR A 4 8.41 -19.63 -102.10
C THR A 4 9.51 -20.69 -102.14
N SER A 5 9.19 -21.82 -102.77
CA SER A 5 10.16 -22.81 -103.22
C SER A 5 11.03 -22.16 -104.31
N SER A 6 12.35 -22.15 -104.09
CA SER A 6 13.35 -21.86 -105.12
C SER A 6 13.96 -23.20 -105.57
N PRO A 7 14.10 -23.47 -106.89
CA PRO A 7 14.58 -24.74 -107.38
C PRO A 7 16.12 -24.76 -107.31
N ARG A 8 16.67 -25.65 -106.47
CA ARG A 8 18.12 -25.88 -106.42
C ARG A 8 18.48 -27.01 -107.39
N VAL A 9 19.44 -26.68 -108.24
CA VAL A 9 20.09 -27.51 -109.26
C VAL A 9 20.40 -28.92 -108.73
N ALA A 10 20.13 -29.94 -109.54
CA ALA A 10 20.49 -31.33 -109.30
C ALA A 10 22.02 -31.50 -109.33
N GLU A 11 22.65 -31.49 -108.16
CA GLU A 11 23.95 -32.15 -107.93
C GLU A 11 23.64 -33.59 -107.47
N GLU A 12 24.38 -34.58 -107.98
CA GLU A 12 24.26 -35.98 -107.56
C GLU A 12 24.25 -36.09 -106.03
N GLU A 13 23.16 -36.59 -105.45
CA GLU A 13 23.02 -36.78 -104.00
C GLU A 13 24.00 -37.87 -103.53
N GLN A 14 25.23 -37.47 -103.20
CA GLN A 14 26.14 -38.32 -102.42
C GLN A 14 25.55 -38.46 -101.01
N THR A 15 25.42 -39.70 -100.52
CA THR A 15 24.92 -39.90 -99.16
C THR A 15 25.89 -39.27 -98.15
N PRO A 16 25.40 -38.74 -97.00
CA PRO A 16 26.28 -38.14 -96.00
C PRO A 16 27.42 -39.08 -95.57
N THR A 17 27.14 -40.38 -95.51
CA THR A 17 28.13 -41.43 -95.21
C THR A 17 29.19 -41.61 -96.30
N GLU A 18 28.85 -41.45 -97.58
CA GLU A 18 29.83 -41.50 -98.69
C GLU A 18 30.71 -40.25 -98.72
N LEU A 19 30.15 -39.08 -98.40
CA LEU A 19 30.90 -37.83 -98.23
C LEU A 19 31.92 -37.92 -97.08
N TRP A 20 31.56 -38.51 -95.94
CA TRP A 20 32.49 -38.72 -94.82
C TRP A 20 33.53 -39.80 -95.10
N ARG A 21 33.18 -40.86 -95.86
CA ARG A 21 34.14 -41.88 -96.31
C ARG A 21 35.17 -41.31 -97.28
N SER A 22 34.76 -40.46 -98.22
CA SER A 22 35.68 -39.83 -99.18
C SER A 22 36.60 -38.80 -98.52
N LEU A 23 36.15 -38.14 -97.46
CA LEU A 23 36.95 -37.20 -96.67
C LEU A 23 38.02 -37.87 -95.80
N ASN A 24 37.85 -39.16 -95.47
CA ASN A 24 38.75 -39.96 -94.63
C ASN A 24 39.11 -39.25 -93.31
N PHE A 25 38.15 -39.23 -92.38
CA PHE A 25 38.25 -38.50 -91.11
C PHE A 25 39.53 -38.76 -90.29
N PRO A 26 40.06 -40.01 -90.19
CA PRO A 26 41.34 -40.26 -89.53
C PRO A 26 42.53 -39.55 -90.17
N LEU A 27 42.63 -39.55 -91.51
CA LEU A 27 43.70 -38.84 -92.23
C LEU A 27 43.56 -37.33 -92.04
N LEU A 28 42.34 -36.80 -92.11
CA LEU A 28 42.09 -35.38 -91.85
C LEU A 28 42.50 -34.99 -90.43
N LEU A 29 42.22 -35.84 -89.43
CA LEU A 29 42.61 -35.57 -88.05
C LEU A 29 44.13 -35.60 -87.87
N GLU A 30 44.84 -36.49 -88.57
CA GLU A 30 46.31 -36.53 -88.58
C GLU A 30 46.90 -35.27 -89.23
N GLU A 31 46.37 -34.83 -90.37
CA GLU A 31 46.75 -33.58 -91.03
C GLU A 31 46.46 -32.36 -90.13
N MET A 32 45.31 -32.33 -89.46
CA MET A 32 44.96 -31.29 -88.51
C MET A 32 45.89 -31.30 -87.28
N SER A 33 46.30 -32.47 -86.80
CA SER A 33 47.27 -32.57 -85.69
C SER A 33 48.63 -32.00 -86.10
N ASN A 34 49.13 -32.41 -87.27
CA ASN A 34 50.40 -31.91 -87.80
C ASN A 34 50.37 -30.39 -88.01
N THR A 35 49.25 -29.84 -88.50
CA THR A 35 49.10 -28.39 -88.65
C THR A 35 49.00 -27.66 -87.31
N VAL A 36 48.37 -28.23 -86.27
CA VAL A 36 48.40 -27.67 -84.91
C VAL A 36 49.83 -27.60 -84.37
N ASP A 37 50.61 -28.66 -84.53
CA ASP A 37 52.00 -28.70 -84.06
C ASP A 37 52.87 -27.68 -84.82
N MET A 38 52.74 -27.62 -86.15
CA MET A 38 53.41 -26.59 -86.96
C MET A 38 53.00 -25.17 -86.57
N MET A 39 51.73 -24.92 -86.27
CA MET A 39 51.27 -23.60 -85.81
C MET A 39 51.86 -23.23 -84.45
N ALA A 40 51.98 -24.19 -83.52
CA ALA A 40 52.62 -23.95 -82.24
C ALA A 40 54.09 -23.52 -82.41
N ASP A 41 54.84 -24.20 -83.29
CA ASP A 41 56.23 -23.85 -83.61
C ASP A 41 56.35 -22.50 -84.31
N CYS A 42 55.45 -22.18 -85.25
CA CYS A 42 55.41 -20.89 -85.92
C CYS A 42 55.09 -19.76 -84.95
N ARG A 43 54.17 -19.97 -84.01
CA ARG A 43 53.82 -19.00 -82.97
C ARG A 43 55.00 -18.73 -82.04
N ALA A 44 55.73 -19.78 -81.62
CA ALA A 44 56.93 -19.62 -80.79
C ALA A 44 58.00 -18.77 -81.51
N ARG A 45 58.28 -19.09 -82.78
CA ARG A 45 59.22 -18.32 -83.62
C ARG A 45 58.76 -16.87 -83.85
N SER A 46 57.47 -16.65 -84.09
CA SER A 46 56.90 -15.32 -84.30
C SER A 46 56.97 -14.45 -83.04
N LEU A 47 56.75 -15.04 -81.86
CA LEU A 47 56.84 -14.31 -80.58
C LEU A 47 58.27 -13.84 -80.30
N GLU A 48 59.26 -14.70 -80.56
CA GLU A 48 60.67 -14.33 -80.43
C GLU A 48 61.07 -13.24 -81.44
N SER A 49 60.68 -13.40 -82.72
CA SER A 49 60.92 -12.38 -83.76
C SER A 49 60.27 -11.04 -83.43
N LYS A 50 59.04 -11.04 -82.88
CA LYS A 50 58.34 -9.83 -82.44
C LYS A 50 59.07 -9.13 -81.29
N LYS A 51 59.58 -9.89 -80.32
CA LYS A 51 60.34 -9.34 -79.20
C LYS A 51 61.61 -8.65 -79.71
N GLN A 52 62.34 -9.32 -80.60
CA GLN A 52 63.53 -8.73 -81.25
C GLN A 52 63.18 -7.46 -82.03
N LEU A 53 62.11 -7.48 -82.84
CA LEU A 53 61.70 -6.33 -83.62
C LEU A 53 61.27 -5.14 -82.75
N ALA A 54 60.61 -5.39 -81.60
CA ALA A 54 60.25 -4.33 -80.67
C ALA A 54 61.48 -3.73 -79.97
N GLU A 55 62.49 -4.55 -79.66
CA GLU A 55 63.78 -4.08 -79.12
C GLU A 55 64.55 -3.24 -80.15
N ASP A 56 64.64 -3.73 -81.39
CA ASP A 56 65.27 -3.04 -82.52
C ASP A 56 64.55 -1.72 -82.85
N THR A 57 63.22 -1.72 -82.82
CA THR A 57 62.40 -0.51 -83.02
C THR A 57 62.65 0.52 -81.93
N LYS A 58 62.68 0.10 -80.66
CA LYS A 58 63.02 0.98 -79.53
C LYS A 58 64.46 1.48 -79.60
N ALA A 59 65.40 0.66 -80.09
CA ALA A 59 66.78 1.08 -80.30
C ALA A 59 66.89 2.10 -81.43
N PHE A 60 66.17 1.91 -82.54
CA PHE A 60 66.08 2.85 -83.65
C PHE A 60 65.45 4.17 -83.21
N GLN A 61 64.32 4.15 -82.50
CA GLN A 61 63.67 5.35 -81.95
C GLN A 61 64.61 6.11 -81.00
N ARG A 62 65.34 5.40 -80.11
CA ARG A 62 66.37 6.00 -79.25
C ARG A 62 67.49 6.63 -80.05
N ARG A 63 67.95 5.99 -81.12
CA ARG A 63 69.02 6.51 -82.01
C ARG A 63 68.54 7.75 -82.78
N LEU A 64 67.31 7.76 -83.28
CA LEU A 64 66.68 8.88 -83.97
C LEU A 64 66.50 10.10 -83.04
N LEU A 65 66.05 9.87 -81.79
CA LEU A 65 65.92 10.92 -80.78
C LEU A 65 67.29 11.45 -80.34
N ALA A 66 68.31 10.60 -80.20
CA ALA A 66 69.67 11.03 -79.88
C ALA A 66 70.29 11.90 -80.97
N THR A 67 69.98 11.64 -82.25
CA THR A 67 70.39 12.48 -83.40
C THR A 67 69.69 13.84 -83.42
N SER A 68 68.50 13.97 -82.82
CA SER A 68 67.80 15.27 -82.69
C SER A 68 68.40 16.20 -81.62
N SER A 69 69.20 15.67 -80.68
CA SER A 69 69.76 16.43 -79.54
C SER A 69 71.25 16.78 -79.65
N GLY A 70 71.93 16.54 -80.78
CA GLY A 70 73.33 16.93 -80.92
C GLY A 70 73.98 16.55 -82.24
N VAL A 71 74.37 17.57 -83.00
CA VAL A 71 75.26 17.56 -84.17
C VAL A 71 74.63 17.16 -85.51
N SER A 72 74.58 18.18 -86.37
CA SER A 72 74.18 18.20 -87.77
C SER A 72 74.91 17.15 -88.62
N LEU A 73 74.15 16.34 -89.37
CA LEU A 73 74.66 15.70 -90.59
C LEU A 73 74.00 16.34 -91.83
N PRO A 74 74.76 16.53 -92.93
CA PRO A 74 74.34 17.38 -94.04
C PRO A 74 73.41 16.64 -95.01
N HIS A 75 72.40 17.37 -95.46
CA HIS A 75 71.77 17.25 -96.78
C HIS A 75 71.00 15.94 -97.09
N CYS A 76 69.72 15.91 -96.69
CA CYS A 76 68.68 15.25 -97.48
C CYS A 76 67.39 16.07 -97.34
N GLU A 77 66.95 16.67 -98.44
CA GLU A 77 65.86 17.66 -98.51
C GLU A 77 64.43 17.05 -98.41
N ASP A 78 64.30 15.77 -98.10
CA ASP A 78 63.02 15.13 -97.73
C ASP A 78 63.08 14.50 -96.32
N SER A 79 63.59 15.25 -95.35
CA SER A 79 63.72 14.79 -93.96
C SER A 79 62.40 14.93 -93.20
N ALA A 80 61.55 13.89 -93.29
CA ALA A 80 60.34 13.77 -92.47
C ALA A 80 60.66 14.02 -90.98
N SER A 81 59.84 14.83 -90.32
CA SER A 81 60.09 15.27 -88.94
C SER A 81 60.13 14.07 -87.98
N PRO A 82 60.87 14.14 -86.86
CA PRO A 82 60.93 13.06 -85.87
C PRO A 82 59.55 12.58 -85.40
N SER A 83 58.56 13.47 -85.40
CA SER A 83 57.16 13.17 -85.08
C SER A 83 56.46 12.31 -86.14
N GLN A 84 56.73 12.52 -87.43
CA GLN A 84 56.14 11.72 -88.52
C GLN A 84 56.70 10.30 -88.52
N TRP A 85 57.99 10.14 -88.22
CA TRP A 85 58.60 8.82 -88.01
C TRP A 85 58.04 8.10 -86.79
N ASP A 86 57.81 8.83 -85.69
CA ASP A 86 57.20 8.26 -84.49
C ASP A 86 55.75 7.80 -84.74
N GLU A 87 55.00 8.57 -85.53
CA GLU A 87 53.63 8.22 -85.94
C GLU A 87 53.60 7.02 -86.91
N LEU A 88 54.54 6.94 -87.85
CA LEU A 88 54.70 5.80 -88.75
C LEU A 88 55.14 4.52 -88.00
N LEU A 89 56.06 4.63 -87.04
CA LEU A 89 56.45 3.49 -86.21
C LEU A 89 55.30 2.98 -85.35
N LYS A 90 54.49 3.90 -84.80
CA LYS A 90 53.27 3.55 -84.07
C LYS A 90 52.24 2.87 -84.97
N SER A 91 52.09 3.30 -86.23
CA SER A 91 51.15 2.67 -87.16
C SER A 91 51.62 1.26 -87.58
N TYR A 92 52.91 1.06 -87.86
CA TYR A 92 53.48 -0.27 -88.10
C TYR A 92 53.34 -1.18 -86.87
N GLN A 93 53.62 -0.67 -85.67
CA GLN A 93 53.45 -1.42 -84.43
C GLN A 93 51.99 -1.84 -84.23
N SER A 94 51.05 -0.93 -84.49
CA SER A 94 49.61 -1.22 -84.44
C SER A 94 49.19 -2.29 -85.45
N GLU A 95 49.69 -2.26 -86.68
CA GLU A 95 49.38 -3.26 -87.71
C GLU A 95 49.98 -4.64 -87.37
N ILE A 96 51.22 -4.68 -86.87
CA ILE A 96 51.84 -5.92 -86.37
C ILE A 96 51.03 -6.50 -85.21
N ASP A 97 50.53 -5.65 -84.30
CA ASP A 97 49.69 -6.07 -83.19
C ASP A 97 48.31 -6.56 -83.66
N ALA A 98 47.72 -5.93 -84.68
CA ALA A 98 46.48 -6.38 -85.31
C ALA A 98 46.65 -7.75 -86.00
N LEU A 99 47.71 -7.93 -86.79
CA LEU A 99 48.06 -9.22 -87.41
C LEU A 99 48.31 -10.31 -86.36
N SER A 100 49.04 -9.98 -85.29
CA SER A 100 49.29 -10.90 -84.17
C SER A 100 47.99 -11.35 -83.50
N ARG A 101 47.06 -10.42 -83.27
CA ARG A 101 45.74 -10.73 -82.68
C ARG A 101 44.91 -11.61 -83.62
N ARG A 102 44.90 -11.32 -84.92
CA ARG A 102 44.18 -12.11 -85.92
C ARG A 102 44.74 -13.54 -86.02
N ALA A 103 46.07 -13.68 -86.09
CA ALA A 103 46.73 -14.98 -86.11
C ALA A 103 46.44 -15.78 -84.83
N LYS A 104 46.61 -15.15 -83.65
CA LYS A 104 46.30 -15.78 -82.37
C LYS A 104 44.83 -16.22 -82.27
N HIS A 105 43.89 -15.41 -82.77
CA HIS A 105 42.48 -15.79 -82.80
C HIS A 105 42.22 -16.98 -83.73
N ALA A 106 42.76 -16.96 -84.95
CA ALA A 106 42.63 -18.06 -85.90
C ALA A 106 43.23 -19.37 -85.35
N GLU A 107 44.45 -19.32 -84.80
CA GLU A 107 45.12 -20.47 -84.16
C GLU A 107 44.31 -21.01 -82.97
N THR A 108 43.80 -20.12 -82.11
CA THR A 108 43.04 -20.54 -80.92
C THR A 108 41.72 -21.18 -81.33
N SER A 109 41.02 -20.62 -82.32
CA SER A 109 39.78 -21.16 -82.86
C SER A 109 40.02 -22.50 -83.55
N PHE A 110 41.09 -22.64 -84.34
CA PHE A 110 41.45 -23.91 -84.99
C PHE A 110 41.85 -24.98 -83.98
N ASN A 111 42.67 -24.64 -82.97
CA ASN A 111 43.05 -25.59 -81.92
C ASN A 111 41.83 -26.01 -81.10
N LYS A 112 40.94 -25.06 -80.75
CA LYS A 112 39.67 -25.38 -80.09
C LYS A 112 38.82 -26.34 -80.94
N LEU A 113 38.72 -26.10 -82.25
CA LEU A 113 38.03 -26.98 -83.17
C LEU A 113 38.69 -28.38 -83.18
N PHE A 114 40.00 -28.47 -83.34
CA PHE A 114 40.74 -29.72 -83.29
C PHE A 114 40.57 -30.48 -81.96
N GLN A 115 40.62 -29.80 -80.81
CA GLN A 115 40.41 -30.42 -79.50
C GLN A 115 38.97 -30.94 -79.32
N LEU A 116 37.99 -30.31 -79.97
CA LEU A 116 36.63 -30.82 -80.01
C LEU A 116 36.52 -32.03 -80.93
N LEU A 117 37.19 -32.03 -82.09
CA LEU A 117 37.16 -33.08 -83.10
C LEU A 117 37.97 -34.34 -82.74
N LYS A 118 39.12 -34.18 -82.09
CA LYS A 118 40.05 -35.27 -81.71
C LYS A 118 39.41 -36.41 -80.88
N PRO A 119 38.57 -36.15 -79.87
CA PRO A 119 37.96 -37.20 -79.08
C PRO A 119 36.73 -37.86 -79.74
N LEU A 120 36.22 -37.34 -80.87
CA LEU A 120 35.05 -37.93 -81.51
C LEU A 120 35.43 -39.23 -82.24
N PRO A 121 34.62 -40.29 -82.11
CA PRO A 121 34.75 -41.49 -82.92
C PRO A 121 34.56 -41.16 -84.41
N ASP A 122 35.15 -41.97 -85.30
CA ASP A 122 34.94 -41.83 -86.74
C ASP A 122 33.42 -41.88 -87.06
N PRO A 123 32.85 -40.84 -87.70
CA PRO A 123 31.41 -40.73 -87.92
C PRO A 123 30.84 -41.87 -88.77
N VAL A 124 31.66 -42.48 -89.64
CA VAL A 124 31.26 -43.65 -90.44
C VAL A 124 31.16 -44.88 -89.54
N SER A 125 32.18 -45.11 -88.71
CA SER A 125 32.21 -46.20 -87.72
C SER A 125 31.10 -46.07 -86.66
N ALA A 126 30.76 -44.84 -86.24
CA ALA A 126 29.68 -44.58 -85.29
C ALA A 126 28.29 -44.81 -85.89
N ALA A 127 28.07 -44.45 -87.16
CA ALA A 127 26.82 -44.72 -87.87
C ALA A 127 26.61 -46.22 -88.11
N ASP A 128 27.67 -46.94 -88.49
CA ASP A 128 27.64 -48.39 -88.67
C ASP A 128 27.42 -49.13 -87.31
N GLY A 129 27.91 -48.57 -86.20
CA GLY A 129 27.69 -49.09 -84.84
C GLY A 129 26.29 -48.83 -84.27
N LEU A 130 25.62 -47.73 -84.65
CA LEU A 130 24.25 -47.41 -84.26
C LEU A 130 23.21 -48.25 -85.04
N GLY A 131 23.54 -48.69 -86.26
CA GLY A 131 22.69 -49.59 -87.05
C GLY A 131 22.71 -51.05 -86.56
N ALA A 132 23.72 -51.44 -85.78
CA ALA A 132 23.92 -52.81 -85.33
C ALA A 132 23.96 -52.88 -83.79
N THR A 133 22.79 -53.15 -83.19
CA THR A 133 22.57 -53.61 -81.79
C THR A 133 22.54 -52.54 -80.68
N GLY A 134 21.33 -52.26 -80.13
CA GLY A 134 21.16 -51.74 -78.75
C GLY A 134 20.53 -50.36 -78.52
N GLY A 135 20.10 -49.62 -79.55
CA GLY A 135 19.63 -48.23 -79.41
C GLY A 135 18.29 -48.02 -78.67
N GLU A 136 17.30 -48.90 -78.82
CA GLU A 136 15.95 -48.66 -78.26
C GLU A 136 15.89 -48.78 -76.72
N GLU A 137 16.56 -49.76 -76.11
CA GLU A 137 16.52 -49.95 -74.65
C GLU A 137 17.17 -48.80 -73.87
N GLN A 138 18.28 -48.24 -74.37
CA GLN A 138 18.95 -47.10 -73.72
C GLN A 138 18.13 -45.81 -73.84
N ILE A 139 17.44 -45.61 -74.97
CA ILE A 139 16.55 -44.46 -75.17
C ILE A 139 15.36 -44.52 -74.23
N ASP A 140 14.79 -45.71 -73.99
CA ASP A 140 13.69 -45.91 -73.03
C ASP A 140 14.12 -45.68 -71.57
N GLU A 141 15.33 -46.12 -71.20
CA GLU A 141 15.91 -45.87 -69.86
C GLU A 141 16.10 -44.37 -69.60
N PHE A 142 16.71 -43.64 -70.55
CA PHE A 142 16.88 -42.19 -70.44
C PHE A 142 15.56 -41.46 -70.44
N SER A 143 14.60 -41.87 -71.26
CA SER A 143 13.24 -41.29 -71.30
C SER A 143 12.51 -41.48 -69.96
N ARG A 144 12.69 -42.64 -69.32
CA ARG A 144 12.14 -42.91 -67.97
C ARG A 144 12.80 -42.05 -66.91
N ALA A 145 14.13 -41.90 -66.96
CA ALA A 145 14.88 -41.06 -66.01
C ALA A 145 14.52 -39.58 -66.14
N ILE A 146 14.33 -39.07 -67.37
CA ILE A 146 13.87 -37.69 -67.63
C ILE A 146 12.48 -37.49 -67.04
N ARG A 147 11.52 -38.40 -67.27
CA ARG A 147 10.17 -38.31 -66.68
C ARG A 147 10.21 -38.29 -65.15
N MET A 148 11.02 -39.13 -64.52
CA MET A 148 11.17 -39.12 -63.06
C MET A 148 11.74 -37.79 -62.54
N LYS A 149 12.68 -37.18 -63.26
CA LYS A 149 13.25 -35.88 -62.90
C LYS A 149 12.27 -34.74 -63.16
N ASP A 150 11.46 -34.81 -64.22
CA ASP A 150 10.38 -33.85 -64.48
C ASP A 150 9.30 -33.94 -63.40
N ASP A 151 8.90 -35.14 -62.99
CA ASP A 151 7.97 -35.35 -61.87
C ASP A 151 8.53 -34.80 -60.55
N GLU A 152 9.84 -34.96 -60.30
CA GLU A 152 10.54 -34.40 -59.14
C GLU A 152 10.57 -32.86 -59.19
N ILE A 153 10.86 -32.28 -60.35
CA ILE A 153 10.84 -30.82 -60.56
C ILE A 153 9.43 -30.27 -60.32
N VAL A 154 8.39 -30.92 -60.86
CA VAL A 154 7.00 -30.52 -60.62
C VAL A 154 6.70 -30.58 -59.13
N ARG A 155 7.05 -31.69 -58.45
CA ARG A 155 6.81 -31.84 -57.00
C ARG A 155 7.53 -30.77 -56.18
N LEU A 156 8.79 -30.46 -56.49
CA LEU A 156 9.54 -29.41 -55.80
C LEU A 156 8.98 -28.03 -56.09
N THR A 157 8.52 -27.78 -57.32
CA THR A 157 7.88 -26.52 -57.72
C THR A 157 6.55 -26.32 -57.00
N THR A 158 5.72 -27.36 -56.90
CA THR A 158 4.47 -27.31 -56.12
C THR A 158 4.75 -27.04 -54.65
N LYS A 159 5.72 -27.73 -54.04
CA LYS A 159 6.11 -27.46 -52.65
C LYS A 159 6.62 -26.03 -52.44
N LEU A 160 7.40 -25.50 -53.36
CA LEU A 160 7.86 -24.10 -53.29
C LEU A 160 6.68 -23.13 -53.39
N HIS A 161 5.71 -23.41 -54.27
CA HIS A 161 4.49 -22.60 -54.37
C HIS A 161 3.64 -22.66 -53.11
N ASP A 162 3.45 -23.85 -52.53
CA ASP A 162 2.72 -24.04 -51.27
C ASP A 162 3.40 -23.29 -50.12
N LEU A 163 4.74 -23.38 -50.02
CA LEU A 163 5.52 -22.63 -49.02
C LEU A 163 5.39 -21.11 -49.23
N ASP A 164 5.44 -20.61 -50.46
CA ASP A 164 5.29 -19.19 -50.75
C ASP A 164 3.88 -18.68 -50.38
N ALA A 165 2.85 -19.49 -50.63
CA ALA A 165 1.49 -19.20 -50.17
C ALA A 165 1.41 -19.15 -48.64
N GLU A 166 2.01 -20.12 -47.94
CA GLU A 166 2.10 -20.11 -46.47
C GLU A 166 2.83 -18.88 -45.95
N PHE A 167 3.98 -18.49 -46.54
CA PHE A 167 4.70 -17.26 -46.18
C PHE A 167 3.85 -16.00 -46.39
N SER A 168 3.07 -15.94 -47.48
CA SER A 168 2.13 -14.83 -47.70
C SER A 168 1.05 -14.77 -46.61
N THR A 169 0.51 -15.91 -46.18
CA THR A 169 -0.45 -15.94 -45.06
C THR A 169 0.19 -15.55 -43.73
N LEU A 170 1.41 -16.02 -43.44
CA LEU A 170 2.14 -15.68 -42.22
C LEU A 170 2.51 -14.20 -42.16
N THR A 171 2.89 -13.59 -43.28
CA THR A 171 3.17 -12.14 -43.34
C THR A 171 1.90 -11.32 -43.12
N ASN A 172 0.76 -11.71 -43.70
CA ASN A 172 -0.53 -11.07 -43.43
C ASN A 172 -0.98 -11.22 -41.96
N GLN A 173 -0.76 -12.40 -41.37
CA GLN A 173 -1.01 -12.63 -39.95
C GLN A 173 -0.07 -11.78 -39.08
N ALA A 174 1.21 -11.64 -39.43
CA ALA A 174 2.15 -10.80 -38.70
C ALA A 174 1.73 -9.32 -38.69
N VAL A 175 1.21 -8.80 -39.80
CA VAL A 175 0.63 -7.44 -39.87
C VAL A 175 -0.57 -7.32 -38.95
N THR A 176 -1.46 -8.32 -38.94
CA THR A 176 -2.64 -8.32 -38.07
C THR A 176 -2.26 -8.37 -36.59
N VAL A 177 -1.32 -9.24 -36.22
CA VAL A 177 -0.79 -9.35 -34.85
C VAL A 177 -0.15 -8.03 -34.42
N ARG A 178 0.61 -7.37 -35.30
CA ARG A 178 1.19 -6.06 -35.01
C ARG A 178 0.11 -5.01 -34.73
N ARG A 179 -0.93 -4.94 -35.57
CA ARG A 179 -2.05 -4.01 -35.37
C ARG A 179 -2.79 -4.28 -34.05
N LEU A 180 -3.02 -5.54 -33.72
CA LEU A 180 -3.65 -5.93 -32.45
C LEU A 180 -2.78 -5.54 -31.25
N ARG A 181 -1.46 -5.77 -31.32
CA ARG A 181 -0.50 -5.34 -30.28
C ARG A 181 -0.49 -3.83 -30.10
N GLU A 182 -0.50 -3.07 -31.20
CA GLU A 182 -0.59 -1.60 -31.16
C GLU A 182 -1.92 -1.13 -30.54
N THR A 183 -3.03 -1.83 -30.83
CA THR A 183 -4.35 -1.53 -30.25
C THR A 183 -4.41 -1.85 -28.76
N ILE A 184 -3.87 -3.00 -28.33
CA ILE A 184 -3.78 -3.38 -26.92
C ILE A 184 -2.95 -2.35 -26.16
N LYS A 185 -1.77 -2.00 -26.69
CA LYS A 185 -0.91 -0.98 -26.08
C LYS A 185 -1.63 0.37 -25.95
N ALA A 186 -2.34 0.82 -26.98
CA ALA A 186 -3.09 2.06 -26.92
C ALA A 186 -4.23 2.02 -25.87
N LYS A 187 -4.85 0.86 -25.66
CA LYS A 187 -5.88 0.65 -24.63
C LYS A 187 -5.29 0.59 -23.22
N ASP A 188 -4.12 -0.02 -23.07
CA ASP A 188 -3.37 -0.02 -21.81
C ASP A 188 -2.93 1.40 -21.45
N ASP A 189 -2.38 2.15 -22.40
CA ASP A 189 -2.00 3.57 -22.22
C ASP A 189 -3.25 4.43 -21.85
N GLU A 190 -4.40 4.19 -22.50
CA GLU A 190 -5.67 4.87 -22.18
C GLU A 190 -6.16 4.54 -20.77
N ALA A 191 -6.02 3.28 -20.33
CA ALA A 191 -6.40 2.85 -18.99
C ALA A 191 -5.46 3.44 -17.92
N ASP A 192 -4.16 3.46 -18.18
CA ASP A 192 -3.16 4.05 -17.30
C ASP A 192 -3.40 5.55 -17.11
N GLU A 193 -3.70 6.29 -18.18
CA GLU A 193 -4.03 7.71 -18.07
C GLU A 193 -5.34 7.95 -17.30
N LYS A 194 -6.37 7.08 -17.46
CA LYS A 194 -7.59 7.17 -16.65
C LYS A 194 -7.33 6.90 -15.17
N VAL A 195 -6.49 5.91 -14.86
CA VAL A 195 -6.10 5.61 -13.46
C VAL A 195 -5.31 6.76 -12.86
N LYS A 196 -4.35 7.34 -13.60
CA LYS A 196 -3.60 8.52 -13.15
C LYS A 196 -4.51 9.73 -12.94
N ALA A 197 -5.44 9.99 -13.85
CA ALA A 197 -6.40 11.09 -13.71
C ALA A 197 -7.30 10.92 -12.49
N ALA A 198 -7.85 9.71 -12.27
CA ALA A 198 -8.66 9.41 -11.10
C ALA A 198 -7.88 9.51 -9.78
N LEU A 199 -6.62 9.05 -9.76
CA LEU A 199 -5.73 9.20 -8.59
C LEU A 199 -5.41 10.67 -8.32
N SER A 200 -5.16 11.46 -9.36
CA SER A 200 -4.90 12.90 -9.23
C SER A 200 -6.14 13.63 -8.70
N GLU A 201 -7.33 13.33 -9.22
CA GLU A 201 -8.59 13.90 -8.77
C GLU A 201 -8.88 13.53 -7.31
N GLN A 202 -8.70 12.26 -6.93
CA GLN A 202 -8.87 11.80 -5.55
C GLN A 202 -7.87 12.46 -4.61
N ALA A 203 -6.62 12.66 -5.04
CA ALA A 203 -5.61 13.35 -4.26
C ALA A 203 -5.97 14.84 -4.06
N GLU A 204 -6.45 15.52 -5.10
CA GLU A 204 -6.93 16.90 -5.01
C GLU A 204 -8.17 17.02 -4.11
N GLU A 205 -9.13 16.10 -4.22
CA GLU A 205 -10.29 16.06 -3.33
C GLU A 205 -9.90 15.83 -1.88
N PHE A 206 -8.99 14.89 -1.62
CA PHE A 206 -8.49 14.62 -0.28
C PHE A 206 -7.78 15.85 0.29
N ASN A 207 -6.97 16.53 -0.52
CA ASN A 207 -6.29 17.75 -0.12
C ASN A 207 -7.28 18.90 0.12
N ARG A 208 -8.33 19.02 -0.70
CA ARG A 208 -9.45 19.97 -0.47
C ARG A 208 -10.18 19.68 0.84
N ARG A 209 -10.47 18.41 1.15
CA ARG A 209 -11.10 18.01 2.42
C ARG A 209 -10.20 18.30 3.62
N LEU A 210 -8.90 18.01 3.52
CA LEU A 210 -7.93 18.35 4.55
C LEU A 210 -7.85 19.86 4.78
N HIS A 211 -7.83 20.66 3.72
CA HIS A 211 -7.81 22.11 3.83
C HIS A 211 -9.11 22.65 4.44
N ALA A 212 -10.27 22.16 3.99
CA ALA A 212 -11.57 22.54 4.56
C ALA A 212 -11.65 22.21 6.06
N HIS A 213 -11.24 21.01 6.45
CA HIS A 213 -11.22 20.60 7.84
C HIS A 213 -10.19 21.40 8.67
N GLY A 214 -9.04 21.74 8.07
CA GLY A 214 -8.07 22.65 8.68
C GLY A 214 -8.68 24.02 8.99
N MET A 215 -9.41 24.61 8.03
CA MET A 215 -10.13 25.87 8.25
C MET A 215 -11.21 25.76 9.33
N GLU A 216 -11.97 24.66 9.37
CA GLU A 216 -12.98 24.43 10.41
C GLU A 216 -12.36 24.36 11.82
N VAL A 217 -11.22 23.68 11.94
CA VAL A 217 -10.47 23.58 13.20
C VAL A 217 -9.92 24.93 13.61
N ASP A 218 -9.37 25.71 12.68
CA ASP A 218 -8.88 27.07 12.96
C ASP A 218 -10.03 28.01 13.36
N ASP A 219 -11.17 27.91 12.71
CA ASP A 219 -12.38 28.66 13.06
C ASP A 219 -12.95 28.25 14.41
N HIS A 220 -12.88 26.96 14.76
CA HIS A 220 -13.30 26.49 16.07
C HIS A 220 -12.34 26.95 17.17
N LYS A 221 -11.03 26.87 16.92
CA LYS A 221 -9.99 27.39 17.81
C LYS A 221 -10.16 28.89 18.04
N ARG A 222 -10.45 29.66 16.99
CA ARG A 222 -10.70 31.10 17.09
C ARG A 222 -11.97 31.42 17.88
N ARG A 223 -13.04 30.62 17.73
CA ARG A 223 -14.26 30.75 18.56
C ARG A 223 -13.99 30.45 20.03
N LEU A 224 -13.30 29.35 20.32
CA LEU A 224 -12.88 29.00 21.69
C LEU A 224 -11.99 30.08 22.30
N GLN A 225 -11.07 30.65 21.52
CA GLN A 225 -10.23 31.77 21.97
C GLN A 225 -11.08 33.01 22.31
N GLN A 226 -12.06 33.35 21.46
CA GLN A 226 -12.98 34.47 21.72
C GLN A 226 -13.85 34.23 22.96
N GLU A 227 -14.34 33.01 23.18
CA GLU A 227 -15.09 32.65 24.39
C GLU A 227 -14.21 32.75 25.64
N LEU A 228 -12.96 32.29 25.57
CA LEU A 228 -11.99 32.43 26.65
C LEU A 228 -11.72 33.91 26.97
N ASP A 229 -11.49 34.73 25.95
CA ASP A 229 -11.25 36.17 26.13
C ASP A 229 -12.46 36.88 26.75
N MET A 230 -13.68 36.52 26.31
CA MET A 230 -14.92 37.03 26.92
C MET A 230 -15.06 36.61 28.39
N GLU A 231 -14.69 35.38 28.73
CA GLU A 231 -14.77 34.89 30.10
C GLU A 231 -13.69 35.50 31.01
N ILE A 232 -12.49 35.73 30.49
CA ILE A 232 -11.44 36.50 31.18
C ILE A 232 -11.95 37.91 31.48
N GLN A 233 -12.60 38.55 30.51
CA GLN A 233 -13.15 39.89 30.70
C GLN A 233 -14.28 39.90 31.75
N ARG A 234 -15.19 38.92 31.74
CA ARG A 234 -16.23 38.78 32.79
C ARG A 234 -15.63 38.56 34.18
N ARG A 235 -14.59 37.74 34.29
CA ARG A 235 -13.87 37.52 35.55
C ARG A 235 -13.26 38.82 36.07
N LYS A 236 -12.63 39.59 35.19
CA LYS A 236 -12.05 40.89 35.55
C LYS A 236 -13.13 41.88 36.02
N GLU A 237 -14.26 41.93 35.34
CA GLU A 237 -15.41 42.75 35.76
C GLU A 237 -15.96 42.32 37.12
N MET A 238 -16.03 41.01 37.39
CA MET A 238 -16.43 40.48 38.69
C MET A 238 -15.41 40.82 39.79
N GLU A 239 -14.10 40.70 39.51
CA GLU A 239 -13.02 41.10 40.42
C GLU A 239 -13.11 42.60 40.77
N ASP A 240 -13.37 43.46 39.78
CA ASP A 240 -13.56 44.90 39.99
C ASP A 240 -14.81 45.21 40.85
N LEU A 241 -15.91 44.45 40.67
CA LEU A 241 -17.10 44.58 41.50
C LEU A 241 -16.87 44.11 42.94
N ILE A 242 -16.13 43.01 43.12
CA ILE A 242 -15.75 42.52 44.45
C ILE A 242 -14.87 43.56 45.15
N ALA A 243 -13.88 44.13 44.46
CA ALA A 243 -13.02 45.18 45.01
C ALA A 243 -13.82 46.41 45.47
N LYS A 244 -14.81 46.84 44.69
CA LYS A 244 -15.73 47.93 45.08
C LYS A 244 -16.56 47.57 46.31
N ALA A 245 -17.13 46.37 46.35
CA ALA A 245 -17.92 45.91 47.50
C ALA A 245 -17.07 45.81 48.78
N GLU A 246 -15.80 45.39 48.67
CA GLU A 246 -14.86 45.37 49.79
C GLU A 246 -14.52 46.77 50.28
N GLU A 247 -14.33 47.73 49.37
CA GLU A 247 -14.13 49.14 49.71
C GLU A 247 -15.33 49.73 50.43
N GLU A 248 -16.55 49.54 49.90
CA GLU A 248 -17.80 49.98 50.54
C GLU A 248 -17.94 49.35 51.93
N ARG A 249 -17.70 48.05 52.09
CA ARG A 249 -17.74 47.38 53.39
C ARG A 249 -16.74 47.97 54.38
N LEU A 250 -15.53 48.29 53.92
CA LEU A 250 -14.52 48.94 54.76
C LEU A 250 -14.96 50.35 55.19
N GLN A 251 -15.57 51.11 54.29
CA GLN A 251 -16.13 52.42 54.61
C GLN A 251 -17.25 52.32 55.64
N TYR A 252 -18.21 51.39 55.46
CA TYR A 252 -19.26 51.13 56.45
C TYR A 252 -18.71 50.70 57.81
N SER A 253 -17.68 49.84 57.83
CA SER A 253 -17.01 49.42 59.05
C SER A 253 -16.40 50.61 59.80
N LYS A 254 -15.71 51.51 59.08
CA LYS A 254 -15.12 52.72 59.68
C LYS A 254 -16.18 53.64 60.25
N VAL A 255 -17.24 53.93 59.49
CA VAL A 255 -18.35 54.78 59.96
C VAL A 255 -19.03 54.17 61.19
N SER A 256 -19.22 52.85 61.22
CA SER A 256 -19.76 52.15 62.38
C SER A 256 -18.83 52.22 63.59
N GLU A 257 -17.51 52.08 63.40
CA GLU A 257 -16.51 52.17 64.47
C GLU A 257 -16.45 53.59 65.04
N ASP A 258 -16.42 54.61 64.18
CA ASP A 258 -16.49 56.02 64.58
C ASP A 258 -17.78 56.33 65.36
N SER A 259 -18.92 55.78 64.92
CA SER A 259 -20.20 55.93 65.62
C SER A 259 -20.21 55.23 66.98
N LEU A 260 -19.62 54.03 67.09
CA LEU A 260 -19.48 53.32 68.36
C LEU A 260 -18.56 54.09 69.30
N GLN A 261 -17.47 54.66 68.80
CA GLN A 261 -16.56 55.49 69.59
C GLN A 261 -17.24 56.77 70.09
N ALA A 262 -18.04 57.44 69.24
CA ALA A 262 -18.82 58.59 69.64
C ALA A 262 -19.83 58.23 70.76
N LEU A 263 -20.59 57.15 70.59
CA LEU A 263 -21.53 56.66 71.61
C LEU A 263 -20.83 56.20 72.90
N ALA A 264 -19.63 55.62 72.80
CA ALA A 264 -18.84 55.27 73.97
C ALA A 264 -18.41 56.53 74.75
N SER A 265 -17.96 57.57 74.06
CA SER A 265 -17.62 58.86 74.69
C SER A 265 -18.84 59.54 75.30
N GLU A 266 -20.00 59.48 74.64
CA GLU A 266 -21.27 59.99 75.19
C GLU A 266 -21.66 59.21 76.45
N ASN A 267 -21.61 57.88 76.43
CA ASN A 267 -21.86 57.06 77.62
C ASN A 267 -20.89 57.35 78.76
N GLU A 268 -19.61 57.62 78.47
CA GLU A 268 -18.63 58.03 79.49
C GLU A 268 -19.00 59.38 80.11
N THR A 269 -19.43 60.35 79.29
CA THR A 269 -19.92 61.65 79.81
C THR A 269 -21.21 61.49 80.62
N LEU A 270 -22.16 60.67 80.16
CA LEU A 270 -23.39 60.37 80.88
C LEU A 270 -23.11 59.60 82.17
N ALA A 271 -22.15 58.68 82.17
CA ALA A 271 -21.72 57.97 83.38
C ALA A 271 -21.10 58.96 84.38
N ALA A 272 -20.25 59.89 83.93
CA ALA A 272 -19.73 60.95 84.78
C ALA A 272 -20.83 61.87 85.31
N ASP A 273 -21.83 62.20 84.50
CA ASP A 273 -23.00 62.97 84.93
C ASP A 273 -23.88 62.18 85.91
N VAL A 274 -24.05 60.86 85.71
CA VAL A 274 -24.73 59.97 86.65
C VAL A 274 -23.95 59.87 87.94
N ASP A 275 -22.62 59.77 87.93
CA ASP A 275 -21.78 59.77 89.13
C ASP A 275 -21.88 61.11 89.86
N ARG A 276 -21.91 62.23 89.12
CA ARG A 276 -22.12 63.56 89.69
C ARG A 276 -23.51 63.69 90.30
N LEU A 277 -24.55 63.27 89.57
CA LEU A 277 -25.94 63.31 90.02
C LEU A 277 -26.19 62.31 91.14
N THR A 278 -25.52 61.16 91.18
CA THR A 278 -25.61 60.20 92.28
C THR A 278 -24.88 60.73 93.50
N ALA A 279 -23.73 61.37 93.36
CA ALA A 279 -23.09 62.10 94.46
C ALA A 279 -23.98 63.26 94.97
N GLU A 280 -24.65 63.98 94.07
CA GLU A 280 -25.63 65.00 94.42
C GLU A 280 -26.88 64.39 95.06
N VAL A 281 -27.39 63.26 94.56
CA VAL A 281 -28.52 62.51 95.13
C VAL A 281 -28.11 61.88 96.45
N GLU A 282 -26.86 61.48 96.67
CA GLU A 282 -26.35 60.99 97.94
C GLU A 282 -26.16 62.14 98.94
N ALA A 283 -25.69 63.30 98.49
CA ALA A 283 -25.69 64.53 99.29
C ALA A 283 -27.12 64.95 99.66
N LEU A 284 -28.04 64.94 98.69
CA LEU A 284 -29.45 65.19 98.89
C LEU A 284 -30.09 64.08 99.71
N ARG A 285 -29.70 62.80 99.60
CA ARG A 285 -30.19 61.67 100.40
C ARG A 285 -29.62 61.69 101.79
N THR A 286 -28.44 62.23 102.05
CA THR A 286 -27.99 62.50 103.43
C THR A 286 -28.77 63.67 104.00
N GLN A 287 -29.03 64.72 103.21
CA GLN A 287 -29.96 65.80 103.51
C GLN A 287 -31.41 65.31 103.68
N LEU A 288 -31.81 64.28 102.94
CA LEU A 288 -33.14 63.72 102.87
C LEU A 288 -33.23 62.46 103.71
N ASN A 289 -32.18 61.91 104.31
CA ASN A 289 -32.18 60.94 105.41
C ASN A 289 -32.26 61.70 106.72
N TRP A 290 -31.69 62.90 106.77
CA TRP A 290 -32.05 63.95 107.71
C TRP A 290 -33.53 64.38 107.55
N LYS A 291 -34.05 64.48 106.31
CA LYS A 291 -35.47 64.79 106.02
C LYS A 291 -36.41 63.56 105.94
N ASN A 292 -35.92 62.32 105.84
CA ASN A 292 -36.64 61.02 105.78
C ASN A 292 -36.57 60.28 107.11
N SER A 293 -35.74 60.75 108.04
CA SER A 293 -36.16 60.79 109.44
C SER A 293 -37.47 61.59 109.62
N SER A 294 -37.95 62.27 108.57
CA SER A 294 -39.18 63.08 108.56
C SER A 294 -40.19 62.77 107.44
N SER A 295 -40.00 61.81 106.52
CA SER A 295 -41.09 61.32 105.63
C SER A 295 -40.71 60.15 104.72
N GLN A 296 -41.63 59.19 104.56
CA GLN A 296 -41.61 58.11 103.55
C GLN A 296 -42.25 58.55 102.22
N HIS A 297 -41.87 57.91 101.11
CA HIS A 297 -42.73 57.08 100.23
C HIS A 297 -42.30 57.14 98.74
N LEU A 298 -42.14 55.96 98.12
CA LEU A 298 -41.87 55.72 96.70
C LEU A 298 -43.10 55.00 96.12
N ASP A 299 -43.70 55.50 95.04
CA ASP A 299 -44.69 54.72 94.27
C ASP A 299 -44.87 55.23 92.82
N GLY A 300 -43.78 55.28 92.05
CA GLY A 300 -43.82 55.70 90.63
C GLY A 300 -42.96 54.89 89.67
N SER A 301 -42.20 53.90 90.17
CA SER A 301 -41.16 53.19 89.39
C SER A 301 -41.68 52.01 88.56
N ASN A 302 -42.92 51.54 88.78
CA ASN A 302 -43.40 50.29 88.15
C ASN A 302 -43.95 50.48 86.73
N ALA A 303 -44.56 51.63 86.39
CA ALA A 303 -45.21 51.83 85.09
C ALA A 303 -44.22 52.02 83.92
N THR A 304 -43.08 52.68 84.17
CA THR A 304 -42.01 52.89 83.17
C THR A 304 -41.24 51.61 82.85
N VAL A 305 -41.06 50.74 83.85
CA VAL A 305 -40.40 49.44 83.67
C VAL A 305 -41.27 48.50 82.83
N GLU A 306 -42.58 48.55 83.00
CA GLU A 306 -43.53 47.71 82.25
C GLU A 306 -43.61 48.11 80.76
N LEU A 307 -43.56 49.42 80.46
CA LEU A 307 -43.48 49.94 79.09
C LEU A 307 -42.18 49.52 78.39
N ASN A 308 -41.03 49.67 79.06
CA ASN A 308 -39.73 49.29 78.51
C ASN A 308 -39.63 47.77 78.25
N LEU A 309 -40.22 46.97 79.15
CA LEU A 309 -40.28 45.52 78.98
C LEU A 309 -41.15 45.11 77.78
N GLN A 310 -42.27 45.79 77.54
CA GLN A 310 -43.08 45.56 76.33
C GLN A 310 -42.35 45.96 75.06
N GLN A 311 -41.63 47.08 75.06
CA GLN A 311 -40.86 47.54 73.92
C GLN A 311 -39.72 46.57 73.55
N GLU A 312 -39.00 46.03 74.54
CA GLU A 312 -37.95 45.04 74.29
C GLU A 312 -38.50 43.66 73.87
N ARG A 313 -39.69 43.27 74.33
CA ARG A 313 -40.38 42.08 73.82
C ARG A 313 -40.75 42.24 72.34
N ALA A 314 -41.34 43.36 71.97
CA ALA A 314 -41.68 43.64 70.56
C ALA A 314 -40.43 43.69 69.66
N ARG A 315 -39.32 44.24 70.18
CA ARG A 315 -38.03 44.25 69.48
C ARG A 315 -37.43 42.85 69.32
N SER A 316 -37.53 42.02 70.35
CA SER A 316 -37.07 40.62 70.32
C SER A 316 -37.87 39.81 69.30
N GLU A 317 -39.20 39.96 69.27
CA GLU A 317 -40.08 39.31 68.29
C GLU A 317 -39.76 39.77 66.85
N ALA A 318 -39.47 41.06 66.63
CA ALA A 318 -39.06 41.56 65.32
C ALA A 318 -37.72 40.98 64.84
N LEU A 319 -36.74 40.88 65.74
CA LEU A 319 -35.44 40.26 65.46
C LEU A 319 -35.57 38.75 65.20
N GLU A 320 -36.44 38.05 65.93
CA GLU A 320 -36.72 36.64 65.70
C GLU A 320 -37.37 36.40 64.33
N ALA A 321 -38.30 37.27 63.91
CA ALA A 321 -38.91 37.22 62.58
C ALA A 321 -37.89 37.48 61.47
N GLU A 322 -36.98 38.45 61.65
CA GLU A 322 -35.90 38.73 60.71
C GLU A 322 -34.90 37.57 60.62
N LEU A 323 -34.52 36.97 61.76
CA LEU A 323 -33.68 35.77 61.78
C LEU A 323 -34.35 34.57 61.09
N ALA A 324 -35.67 34.40 61.24
CA ALA A 324 -36.42 33.37 60.55
C ALA A 324 -36.43 33.61 59.02
N ALA A 325 -36.62 34.86 58.58
CA ALA A 325 -36.58 35.22 57.17
C ALA A 325 -35.18 35.02 56.55
N LEU A 326 -34.12 35.40 57.27
CA LEU A 326 -32.74 35.18 56.84
C LEU A 326 -32.38 33.69 56.76
N ARG A 327 -32.87 32.87 57.70
CA ARG A 327 -32.71 31.40 57.64
C ARG A 327 -33.41 30.81 56.42
N ALA A 328 -34.65 31.20 56.16
CA ALA A 328 -35.40 30.74 54.99
C ALA A 328 -34.70 31.13 53.68
N LYS A 329 -34.15 32.35 53.59
CA LYS A 329 -33.36 32.78 52.43
C LYS A 329 -32.06 31.98 52.28
N ALA A 330 -31.35 31.72 53.39
CA ALA A 330 -30.14 30.90 53.38
C ALA A 330 -30.42 29.45 52.95
N ASP A 331 -31.58 28.89 53.32
CA ASP A 331 -32.00 27.55 52.88
C ASP A 331 -32.38 27.54 51.39
N ALA A 332 -33.10 28.56 50.90
CA ALA A 332 -33.38 28.71 49.47
C ALA A 332 -32.09 28.83 48.64
N ASP A 333 -31.11 29.64 49.09
CA ASP A 333 -29.81 29.77 48.44
C ASP A 333 -29.01 28.45 48.46
N ARG A 334 -29.16 27.63 49.51
CA ARG A 334 -28.54 26.29 49.59
C ARG A 334 -29.18 25.33 48.58
N ASP A 335 -30.51 25.32 48.48
CA ASP A 335 -31.23 24.47 47.53
C ASP A 335 -30.91 24.86 46.08
N GLU A 336 -30.80 26.16 45.78
CA GLU A 336 -30.38 26.65 44.46
C GLU A 336 -28.95 26.19 44.12
N ARG A 337 -28.01 26.34 45.06
CA ARG A 337 -26.64 25.84 44.89
C ARG A 337 -26.61 24.33 44.69
N GLN A 338 -27.43 23.58 45.43
CA GLN A 338 -27.51 22.13 45.30
C GLN A 338 -28.04 21.71 43.92
N ASN A 339 -29.07 22.39 43.42
CA ASN A 339 -29.60 22.15 42.07
C ASN A 339 -28.55 22.43 40.98
N VAL A 340 -27.76 23.49 41.13
CA VAL A 340 -26.66 23.80 40.20
C VAL A 340 -25.57 22.72 40.26
N ILE A 341 -25.21 22.24 41.46
CA ILE A 341 -24.25 21.14 41.63
C ILE A 341 -24.75 19.87 40.95
N ASP A 342 -26.02 19.50 41.16
CA ASP A 342 -26.62 18.31 40.56
C ASP A 342 -26.70 18.39 39.03
N GLU A 343 -26.98 19.58 38.47
CA GLU A 343 -26.97 19.81 37.03
C GLU A 343 -25.56 19.76 36.45
N LEU A 344 -24.57 20.33 37.14
CA LEU A 344 -23.15 20.24 36.74
C LEU A 344 -22.66 18.78 36.77
N GLN A 345 -23.02 18.00 37.79
CA GLN A 345 -22.71 16.57 37.87
C GLN A 345 -23.36 15.78 36.73
N ARG A 346 -24.62 16.10 36.36
CA ARG A 346 -25.27 15.49 35.20
C ARG A 346 -24.57 15.84 33.89
N ARG A 347 -24.12 17.08 33.71
CA ARG A 347 -23.35 17.47 32.51
C ARG A 347 -21.99 16.79 32.45
N GLU A 348 -21.29 16.71 33.58
CA GLU A 348 -20.01 16.01 33.68
C GLU A 348 -20.15 14.52 33.34
N SER A 349 -21.19 13.84 33.87
CA SER A 349 -21.44 12.42 33.56
C SER A 349 -21.75 12.18 32.08
N ARG A 350 -22.59 13.02 31.45
CA ARG A 350 -22.86 12.94 30.00
C ARG A 350 -21.59 13.16 29.17
N ALA A 351 -20.81 14.20 29.50
CA ALA A 351 -19.54 14.47 28.81
C ALA A 351 -18.54 13.31 28.99
N SER A 352 -18.51 12.68 30.16
CA SER A 352 -17.68 11.49 30.43
C SER A 352 -18.11 10.28 29.60
N GLU A 353 -19.42 10.04 29.47
CA GLU A 353 -19.97 8.97 28.64
C GLU A 353 -19.70 9.20 27.14
N GLU A 354 -19.89 10.43 26.66
CA GLU A 354 -19.53 10.83 25.30
C GLU A 354 -18.03 10.64 25.02
N LEU A 355 -17.18 11.03 25.97
CA LEU A 355 -15.74 10.82 25.87
C LEU A 355 -15.38 9.33 25.86
N ARG A 356 -16.02 8.50 26.70
CA ARG A 356 -15.82 7.03 26.66
C ARG A 356 -16.25 6.45 25.32
N ALA A 357 -17.40 6.85 24.79
CA ALA A 357 -17.88 6.37 23.50
C ALA A 357 -16.95 6.77 22.34
N THR A 358 -16.37 7.97 22.38
CA THR A 358 -15.37 8.40 21.38
C THR A 358 -14.06 7.64 21.51
N ILE A 359 -13.59 7.37 22.74
CA ILE A 359 -12.41 6.52 22.98
C ILE A 359 -12.65 5.11 22.43
N GLU A 360 -13.78 4.47 22.72
CA GLU A 360 -14.10 3.14 22.18
C GLU A 360 -14.15 3.14 20.65
N ARG A 361 -14.72 4.18 20.03
CA ARG A 361 -14.75 4.33 18.57
C ARG A 361 -13.34 4.47 17.99
N LEU A 362 -12.46 5.26 18.62
CA LEU A 362 -11.06 5.42 18.21
C LEU A 362 -10.26 4.13 18.40
N GLU A 363 -10.49 3.38 19.49
CA GLU A 363 -9.87 2.08 19.69
C GLU A 363 -10.30 1.06 18.64
N HIS A 364 -11.58 1.06 18.26
CA HIS A 364 -12.08 0.22 17.18
C HIS A 364 -11.43 0.59 15.84
N GLN A 365 -11.35 1.89 15.51
CA GLN A 365 -10.65 2.36 14.32
C GLN A 365 -9.17 2.00 14.32
N LYS A 366 -8.48 2.11 15.46
CA LYS A 366 -7.08 1.71 15.60
C LYS A 366 -6.88 0.21 15.35
N LYS A 367 -7.79 -0.64 15.87
CA LYS A 367 -7.77 -2.09 15.61
C LYS A 367 -7.95 -2.39 14.11
N GLU A 368 -8.85 -1.67 13.44
CA GLU A 368 -9.06 -1.85 12.00
C GLU A 368 -7.84 -1.40 11.18
N VAL A 369 -7.23 -0.27 11.52
CA VAL A 369 -5.98 0.19 10.88
C VAL A 369 -4.84 -0.80 11.10
N MET A 370 -4.72 -1.40 12.30
CA MET A 370 -3.76 -2.48 12.55
C MET A 370 -4.04 -3.71 11.67
N ARG A 371 -5.32 -4.08 11.50
CA ARG A 371 -5.72 -5.19 10.63
C ARG A 371 -5.34 -4.92 9.18
N LEU A 372 -5.60 -3.71 8.69
CA LEU A 372 -5.24 -3.29 7.34
C LEU A 372 -3.72 -3.28 7.12
N ARG A 373 -2.94 -2.78 8.09
CA ARG A 373 -1.47 -2.84 8.02
C ARG A 373 -0.93 -4.27 7.97
N ALA A 374 -1.52 -5.19 8.73
CA ALA A 374 -1.12 -6.60 8.68
C ALA A 374 -1.37 -7.20 7.29
N VAL A 375 -2.51 -6.86 6.67
CA VAL A 375 -2.85 -7.28 5.30
C VAL A 375 -1.90 -6.65 4.28
N GLU A 376 -1.51 -5.38 4.43
CA GLU A 376 -0.52 -4.72 3.57
C GLU A 376 0.86 -5.38 3.68
N GLU A 377 1.28 -5.76 4.88
CA GLU A 377 2.54 -6.46 5.10
C GLU A 377 2.54 -7.86 4.45
N ASP A 378 1.44 -8.59 4.58
CA ASP A 378 1.25 -9.90 3.94
C ASP A 378 1.19 -9.78 2.40
N LEU A 379 0.55 -8.73 1.87
CA LEU A 379 0.55 -8.42 0.44
C LEU A 379 1.96 -8.08 -0.06
N GLY A 380 2.73 -7.32 0.70
CA GLY A 380 4.13 -7.01 0.41
C GLY A 380 5.01 -8.26 0.39
N LYS A 381 4.81 -9.20 1.32
CA LYS A 381 5.48 -10.51 1.33
C LYS A 381 5.10 -11.33 0.09
N CYS A 382 3.82 -11.40 -0.26
CA CYS A 382 3.33 -12.05 -1.48
C CYS A 382 3.94 -11.43 -2.76
N GLN A 383 4.03 -10.11 -2.82
CA GLN A 383 4.62 -9.40 -3.96
C GLN A 383 6.13 -9.64 -4.06
N ALA A 384 6.83 -9.71 -2.92
CA ALA A 384 8.26 -10.05 -2.87
C ALA A 384 8.52 -11.51 -3.29
N THR A 385 7.67 -12.46 -2.87
CA THR A 385 7.75 -13.85 -3.35
C THR A 385 7.47 -13.94 -4.85
N LEU A 386 6.54 -13.15 -5.37
CA LEU A 386 6.19 -13.13 -6.80
C LEU A 386 7.33 -12.52 -7.64
N LYS A 387 7.99 -11.47 -7.14
CA LYS A 387 9.22 -10.92 -7.75
C LYS A 387 10.37 -11.93 -7.75
N ARG A 388 10.58 -12.66 -6.65
CA ARG A 388 11.60 -13.73 -6.60
C ARG A 388 11.28 -14.88 -7.56
N MET A 389 10.02 -15.27 -7.66
CA MET A 389 9.57 -16.31 -8.60
C MET A 389 9.75 -15.87 -10.07
N ASN A 390 9.51 -14.60 -10.38
CA ASN A 390 9.76 -14.04 -11.71
C ASN A 390 11.26 -13.94 -12.08
N ILE A 391 12.14 -13.74 -11.08
CA ILE A 391 13.61 -13.79 -11.29
C ILE A 391 14.08 -15.22 -11.59
N VAL A 392 13.44 -16.22 -10.99
CA VAL A 392 13.69 -17.64 -11.29
C VAL A 392 13.18 -18.03 -12.68
N GLU A 393 12.11 -17.40 -13.17
CA GLU A 393 11.56 -17.63 -14.51
C GLU A 393 12.40 -17.01 -15.65
N TYR A 394 13.18 -15.96 -15.37
CA TYR A 394 14.10 -15.33 -16.34
C TYR A 394 15.55 -15.86 -16.29
N SER A 395 15.84 -16.83 -15.44
CA SER A 395 17.14 -17.48 -15.36
C SER A 395 17.18 -18.72 -16.26
N THR A 396 17.13 -18.53 -17.59
CA THR A 396 17.39 -19.57 -18.57
C THR A 396 18.80 -19.45 -19.14
N ASP A 397 19.73 -20.21 -18.57
CA ASP A 397 20.81 -20.85 -19.34
C ASP A 397 20.38 -22.31 -19.57
N PRO A 398 19.97 -22.69 -20.81
CA PRO A 398 19.53 -24.04 -21.10
C PRO A 398 20.71 -24.87 -21.59
N SER A 399 21.58 -25.29 -20.69
CA SER A 399 22.57 -26.33 -20.99
C SER A 399 23.09 -26.97 -19.71
N GLU A 400 22.37 -27.97 -19.21
CA GLU A 400 22.88 -29.27 -18.73
C GLU A 400 21.93 -29.88 -17.70
N GLY A 401 21.45 -31.10 -17.98
CA GLY A 401 20.96 -32.02 -16.96
C GLY A 401 19.45 -32.08 -16.77
N THR A 402 18.75 -32.82 -17.64
CA THR A 402 17.42 -33.38 -17.33
C THR A 402 17.51 -34.27 -16.10
N THR A 403 17.25 -33.72 -14.92
CA THR A 403 17.17 -34.50 -13.67
C THR A 403 15.72 -34.62 -13.24
N GLU A 404 15.37 -35.80 -12.75
CA GLU A 404 14.06 -36.22 -12.23
C GLU A 404 13.42 -35.23 -11.23
N VAL A 405 14.27 -34.43 -10.59
CA VAL A 405 13.92 -33.31 -9.70
C VAL A 405 13.18 -32.20 -10.45
N GLU A 406 13.58 -31.86 -11.67
CA GLU A 406 12.93 -30.84 -12.50
C GLU A 406 11.54 -31.28 -12.96
N ARG A 407 11.39 -32.57 -13.29
CA ARG A 407 10.07 -33.16 -13.62
C ARG A 407 9.14 -33.19 -12.40
N MET A 408 9.69 -33.43 -11.21
CA MET A 408 8.94 -33.46 -9.95
C MET A 408 8.58 -32.04 -9.48
N LEU A 409 9.48 -31.07 -9.67
CA LEU A 409 9.23 -29.65 -9.44
C LEU A 409 8.18 -29.12 -10.40
N LEU A 410 8.28 -29.38 -11.70
CA LEU A 410 7.24 -29.00 -12.67
C LEU A 410 5.91 -29.70 -12.37
N GLY A 411 5.93 -30.97 -11.96
CA GLY A 411 4.72 -31.68 -11.52
C GLY A 411 4.09 -31.08 -10.27
N LYS A 412 4.91 -30.62 -9.31
CA LYS A 412 4.44 -30.00 -8.07
C LYS A 412 4.00 -28.57 -8.28
N VAL A 413 4.67 -27.81 -9.14
CA VAL A 413 4.24 -26.47 -9.60
C VAL A 413 2.90 -26.59 -10.31
N ARG A 414 2.74 -27.52 -11.25
CA ARG A 414 1.47 -27.73 -11.97
C ARG A 414 0.34 -28.21 -11.05
N ASN A 415 0.66 -29.01 -10.02
CA ASN A 415 -0.31 -29.43 -9.00
C ASN A 415 -0.68 -28.27 -8.05
N LEU A 416 0.28 -27.45 -7.65
CA LEU A 416 0.03 -26.26 -6.83
C LEU A 416 -0.75 -25.20 -7.60
N GLU A 417 -0.47 -25.02 -8.90
CA GLU A 417 -1.26 -24.18 -9.81
C GLU A 417 -2.69 -24.71 -9.98
N ALA A 418 -2.85 -26.03 -10.14
CA ALA A 418 -4.15 -26.67 -10.20
C ALA A 418 -4.93 -26.58 -8.87
N GLN A 419 -4.26 -26.47 -7.72
CA GLN A 419 -4.87 -26.21 -6.41
C GLN A 419 -5.13 -24.72 -6.16
N LEU A 420 -4.33 -23.82 -6.74
CA LEU A 420 -4.50 -22.37 -6.66
C LEU A 420 -5.70 -21.88 -7.50
N ALA A 421 -5.97 -22.50 -8.65
CA ALA A 421 -7.11 -22.15 -9.50
C ALA A 421 -8.47 -22.25 -8.76
N PRO A 422 -8.85 -23.36 -8.10
CA PRO A 422 -10.11 -23.45 -7.37
C PRO A 422 -10.11 -22.60 -6.10
N LEU A 423 -8.96 -22.35 -5.47
CA LEU A 423 -8.87 -21.45 -4.32
C LEU A 423 -9.08 -19.99 -4.73
N ARG A 424 -8.60 -19.57 -5.91
CA ARG A 424 -8.88 -18.24 -6.47
C ARG A 424 -10.35 -18.07 -6.84
N VAL A 425 -10.98 -19.09 -7.41
CA VAL A 425 -12.43 -19.08 -7.67
C VAL A 425 -13.20 -18.97 -6.37
N LYS A 426 -12.85 -19.75 -5.33
CA LYS A 426 -13.47 -19.65 -4.00
C LYS A 426 -13.24 -18.31 -3.31
N ALA A 427 -12.08 -17.69 -3.50
CA ALA A 427 -11.81 -16.35 -2.99
C ALA A 427 -12.68 -15.30 -3.69
N SER A 428 -12.79 -15.38 -5.02
CA SER A 428 -13.69 -14.52 -5.81
C SER A 428 -15.16 -14.72 -5.46
N GLU A 429 -15.58 -15.96 -5.17
CA GLU A 429 -16.93 -16.28 -4.70
C GLU A 429 -17.17 -15.70 -3.30
N ALA A 430 -16.19 -15.82 -2.39
CA ALA A 430 -16.27 -15.23 -1.06
C ALA A 430 -16.34 -13.70 -1.09
N ASP A 431 -15.59 -13.05 -1.99
CA ASP A 431 -15.66 -11.59 -2.20
C ASP A 431 -17.04 -11.19 -2.76
N SER A 432 -17.56 -11.92 -3.74
CA SER A 432 -18.90 -11.66 -4.28
C SER A 432 -20.00 -11.84 -3.23
N MET A 433 -19.84 -12.81 -2.33
CA MET A 433 -20.75 -13.04 -1.20
C MET A 433 -20.65 -11.95 -0.14
N ALA A 434 -19.45 -11.41 0.10
CA ALA A 434 -19.23 -10.29 1.01
C ALA A 434 -19.88 -9.01 0.47
N ASP A 435 -19.77 -8.75 -0.84
CA ASP A 435 -20.42 -7.61 -1.49
C ASP A 435 -21.95 -7.73 -1.49
N GLU A 436 -22.48 -8.92 -1.78
CA GLU A 436 -23.93 -9.18 -1.70
C GLU A 436 -24.45 -9.07 -0.25
N LEU A 437 -23.68 -9.51 0.75
CA LEU A 437 -24.01 -9.31 2.17
C LEU A 437 -24.04 -7.82 2.52
N ARG A 438 -23.07 -7.02 2.03
CA ARG A 438 -23.02 -5.58 2.25
C ARG A 438 -24.20 -4.87 1.60
N ARG A 439 -24.59 -5.28 0.39
CA ARG A 439 -25.78 -4.80 -0.32
C ARG A 439 -27.05 -5.12 0.46
N ARG A 440 -27.22 -6.36 0.91
CA ARG A 440 -28.36 -6.78 1.73
C ARG A 440 -28.40 -6.06 3.08
N GLN A 441 -27.25 -5.78 3.69
CA GLN A 441 -27.19 -5.04 4.94
C GLN A 441 -27.66 -3.59 4.76
N SER A 442 -27.35 -2.96 3.61
CA SER A 442 -27.88 -1.64 3.25
C SER A 442 -29.38 -1.65 2.92
N GLU A 443 -29.89 -2.73 2.34
CA GLU A 443 -31.33 -2.93 2.13
C GLU A 443 -32.07 -3.15 3.45
N VAL A 444 -31.47 -3.86 4.40
CA VAL A 444 -32.04 -4.04 5.74
C VAL A 444 -32.06 -2.72 6.53
N THR A 445 -31.04 -1.86 6.40
CA THR A 445 -31.07 -0.54 7.05
C THR A 445 -32.15 0.36 6.47
N THR A 446 -32.30 0.40 5.14
CA THR A 446 -33.35 1.20 4.49
C THR A 446 -34.75 0.67 4.79
N LEU A 447 -34.93 -0.66 4.88
CA LEU A 447 -36.19 -1.26 5.31
C LEU A 447 -36.50 -1.03 6.79
N LYS A 448 -35.49 -0.97 7.66
CA LYS A 448 -35.69 -0.58 9.07
C LYS A 448 -36.12 0.88 9.18
N GLU A 449 -35.48 1.77 8.43
CA GLU A 449 -35.86 3.20 8.39
C GLU A 449 -37.29 3.41 7.86
N SER A 450 -37.73 2.62 6.88
CA SER A 450 -39.11 2.69 6.39
C SER A 450 -40.12 2.08 7.36
N LEU A 451 -39.72 1.04 8.10
CA LEU A 451 -40.55 0.43 9.15
C LEU A 451 -40.69 1.35 10.36
N ASP A 452 -39.63 2.04 10.78
CA ASP A 452 -39.68 3.08 11.82
C ASP A 452 -40.58 4.25 11.41
N ARG A 453 -40.59 4.62 10.12
CA ARG A 453 -41.51 5.64 9.58
C ARG A 453 -42.96 5.18 9.61
N LEU A 454 -43.23 3.94 9.18
CA LEU A 454 -44.57 3.36 9.23
C LEU A 454 -45.05 3.18 10.67
N GLU A 455 -44.18 2.78 11.59
CA GLU A 455 -44.51 2.64 13.01
C GLU A 455 -44.82 3.99 13.64
N LYS A 456 -44.09 5.04 13.26
CA LYS A 456 -44.38 6.43 13.67
C LYS A 456 -45.70 6.96 13.09
N GLU A 457 -46.13 6.48 11.92
CA GLU A 457 -47.40 6.84 11.28
C GLU A 457 -48.58 6.06 11.90
N VAL A 458 -48.42 4.77 12.17
CA VAL A 458 -49.43 3.92 12.84
C VAL A 458 -49.62 4.28 14.32
N THR A 459 -48.55 4.72 14.99
CA THR A 459 -48.63 5.24 16.37
C THR A 459 -49.21 6.65 16.45
N ALA A 460 -49.16 7.43 15.36
CA ALA A 460 -49.88 8.69 15.24
C ALA A 460 -51.40 8.48 15.05
N ASP A 461 -51.81 7.41 14.34
CA ASP A 461 -53.22 7.07 14.12
C ASP A 461 -53.87 6.24 15.24
N THR A 462 -53.09 5.79 16.24
CA THR A 462 -53.61 4.98 17.37
C THR A 462 -53.42 5.70 18.70
N SER A 463 -54.06 6.86 18.87
CA SER A 463 -54.36 7.43 20.18
C SER A 463 -55.86 7.31 20.47
N PRO A 464 -56.29 6.56 21.51
CA PRO A 464 -57.69 6.40 21.86
C PRO A 464 -58.13 7.47 22.87
N SER A 465 -59.07 8.34 22.50
CA SER A 465 -59.97 8.98 23.47
C SER A 465 -61.33 9.31 22.85
N SER A 466 -62.36 8.61 23.37
CA SER A 466 -63.78 8.98 23.61
C SER A 466 -64.43 10.04 22.70
N SER A 467 -65.60 9.88 22.08
CA SER A 467 -66.83 9.20 22.52
C SER A 467 -67.89 9.32 21.42
N LEU A 468 -68.71 8.27 21.23
CA LEU A 468 -70.18 8.27 21.08
C LEU A 468 -70.67 7.09 20.21
N PRO A 469 -71.79 6.44 20.58
CA PRO A 469 -72.29 5.23 19.94
C PRO A 469 -73.44 5.52 18.97
N TYR A 470 -73.46 4.90 17.78
CA TYR A 470 -74.68 4.84 16.98
C TYR A 470 -74.74 3.61 16.08
N THR A 471 -75.52 2.64 16.55
CA THR A 471 -76.52 1.81 15.84
C THR A 471 -76.20 1.13 14.50
N ALA A 472 -76.33 -0.20 14.55
CA ALA A 472 -77.21 -1.02 13.71
C ALA A 472 -77.03 -1.00 12.19
N THR A 473 -76.77 -2.16 11.58
CA THR A 473 -77.85 -3.06 11.14
C THR A 473 -77.28 -4.34 10.53
N ALA A 474 -77.90 -5.45 10.87
CA ALA A 474 -77.70 -6.76 10.27
C ALA A 474 -78.28 -6.81 8.85
N GLY A 475 -77.71 -7.66 7.99
CA GLY A 475 -78.24 -7.92 6.65
C GLY A 475 -77.53 -9.09 5.98
N VAL A 476 -77.98 -10.30 6.28
CA VAL A 476 -77.66 -11.57 5.61
C VAL A 476 -78.24 -11.57 4.19
N SER A 477 -77.47 -12.01 3.20
CA SER A 477 -77.98 -12.92 2.14
C SER A 477 -76.85 -13.42 1.21
N ASN A 478 -76.82 -14.75 1.08
CA ASN A 478 -76.06 -15.55 0.12
C ASN A 478 -76.19 -15.09 -1.33
N GLY A 479 -75.11 -15.31 -2.10
CA GLY A 479 -75.10 -15.38 -3.55
C GLY A 479 -73.74 -15.89 -4.02
N GLU A 480 -73.70 -17.14 -4.47
CA GLU A 480 -72.53 -17.82 -5.03
C GLU A 480 -71.91 -17.06 -6.22
N GLY A 481 -70.58 -17.13 -6.30
CA GLY A 481 -69.81 -16.81 -7.50
C GLY A 481 -68.78 -15.71 -7.28
N ASN A 482 -67.54 -16.08 -6.91
CA ASN A 482 -66.38 -15.75 -7.75
C ASN A 482 -65.08 -16.33 -7.16
N SER A 483 -64.25 -16.88 -8.05
CA SER A 483 -62.79 -16.86 -8.02
C SER A 483 -62.09 -16.72 -6.67
N THR A 484 -61.46 -17.82 -6.25
CA THR A 484 -60.46 -17.93 -5.20
C THR A 484 -59.24 -17.04 -5.48
N GLU A 485 -59.37 -15.73 -5.31
CA GLU A 485 -58.25 -14.83 -5.08
C GLU A 485 -57.90 -14.95 -3.59
N PRO A 486 -56.70 -15.45 -3.22
CA PRO A 486 -56.29 -15.42 -1.82
C PRO A 486 -56.32 -13.97 -1.37
N SER A 487 -57.13 -13.70 -0.34
CA SER A 487 -57.23 -12.37 0.27
C SER A 487 -55.83 -11.82 0.49
N LEU A 488 -55.58 -10.58 0.07
CA LEU A 488 -54.28 -9.90 0.19
C LEU A 488 -53.65 -10.09 1.59
N LEU A 489 -54.48 -10.22 2.63
CA LEU A 489 -54.08 -10.49 4.00
C LEU A 489 -53.46 -11.89 4.21
N ASP A 490 -53.94 -12.91 3.51
CA ASP A 490 -53.39 -14.27 3.56
C ASP A 490 -52.07 -14.36 2.78
N ILE A 491 -51.96 -13.68 1.63
CA ILE A 491 -50.71 -13.57 0.88
C ILE A 491 -49.65 -12.82 1.70
N THR A 492 -50.02 -11.69 2.32
CA THR A 492 -49.09 -10.91 3.16
C THR A 492 -48.72 -11.65 4.44
N ARG A 493 -49.62 -12.48 4.99
CA ARG A 493 -49.29 -13.39 6.11
C ARG A 493 -48.31 -14.48 5.68
N GLN A 494 -48.51 -15.11 4.53
CA GLN A 494 -47.58 -16.11 3.99
C GLN A 494 -46.22 -15.51 3.66
N GLN A 495 -46.18 -14.30 3.08
CA GLN A 495 -44.94 -13.56 2.83
C GLN A 495 -44.24 -13.20 4.13
N ARG A 496 -44.97 -12.76 5.16
CA ARG A 496 -44.42 -12.50 6.50
C ARG A 496 -43.84 -13.77 7.12
N ASP A 497 -44.54 -14.90 7.03
CA ASP A 497 -44.08 -16.16 7.61
C ASP A 497 -42.88 -16.73 6.85
N HIS A 498 -42.80 -16.53 5.53
CA HIS A 498 -41.62 -16.86 4.74
C HIS A 498 -40.42 -15.97 5.12
N LEU A 499 -40.63 -14.66 5.27
CA LEU A 499 -39.59 -13.73 5.70
C LEU A 499 -39.10 -14.04 7.11
N ARG A 500 -40.00 -14.38 8.05
CA ARG A 500 -39.63 -14.83 9.40
C ARG A 500 -38.79 -16.10 9.36
N THR A 501 -39.18 -17.06 8.53
CA THR A 501 -38.41 -18.30 8.35
C THR A 501 -37.02 -18.02 7.76
N ARG A 502 -36.92 -17.10 6.79
CA ARG A 502 -35.64 -16.71 6.21
C ARG A 502 -34.76 -15.94 7.18
N VAL A 503 -35.34 -15.05 7.99
CA VAL A 503 -34.62 -14.33 9.05
C VAL A 503 -34.11 -15.32 10.08
N LEU A 504 -34.93 -16.26 10.54
CA LEU A 504 -34.52 -17.28 11.50
C LEU A 504 -33.40 -18.18 10.92
N ALA A 505 -33.49 -18.58 9.65
CA ALA A 505 -32.43 -19.34 8.99
C ALA A 505 -31.11 -18.54 8.92
N LEU A 506 -31.17 -17.25 8.58
CA LEU A 506 -30.00 -16.36 8.55
C LEU A 506 -29.40 -16.12 9.94
N GLU A 507 -30.24 -16.04 10.98
CA GLU A 507 -29.79 -15.94 12.37
C GLU A 507 -29.06 -17.21 12.81
N THR A 508 -29.58 -18.39 12.46
CA THR A 508 -28.90 -19.66 12.74
C THR A 508 -27.57 -19.81 11.98
N GLU A 509 -27.51 -19.35 10.73
CA GLU A 509 -26.29 -19.38 9.91
C GLU A 509 -25.23 -18.40 10.46
N ARG A 510 -25.66 -17.20 10.88
CA ARG A 510 -24.80 -16.25 11.59
C ARG A 510 -24.22 -16.88 12.85
N ASP A 511 -25.05 -17.55 13.65
CA ASP A 511 -24.60 -18.18 14.89
C ASP A 511 -23.62 -19.32 14.66
N SER A 512 -23.85 -20.16 13.63
CA SER A 512 -22.87 -21.18 13.26
C SER A 512 -21.54 -20.57 12.82
N LEU A 513 -21.56 -19.51 12.00
CA LEU A 513 -20.34 -18.85 11.55
C LEU A 513 -19.59 -18.19 12.72
N ARG A 514 -20.31 -17.64 13.70
CA ARG A 514 -19.71 -17.07 14.91
C ARG A 514 -19.06 -18.14 15.78
N VAL A 515 -19.69 -19.31 15.92
CA VAL A 515 -19.12 -20.46 16.64
C VAL A 515 -17.88 -20.98 15.92
N ASP A 516 -17.94 -21.15 14.60
CA ASP A 516 -16.81 -21.62 13.78
C ASP A 516 -15.63 -20.63 13.85
N SER A 517 -15.89 -19.34 13.74
CA SER A 517 -14.85 -18.30 13.90
C SER A 517 -14.21 -18.36 15.30
N GLY A 518 -15.04 -18.55 16.34
CA GLY A 518 -14.55 -18.78 17.70
C GLY A 518 -13.69 -20.04 17.84
N GLU A 519 -14.06 -21.13 17.17
CA GLU A 519 -13.29 -22.37 17.17
C GLU A 519 -11.97 -22.24 16.42
N LYS A 520 -11.95 -21.54 15.27
CA LYS A 520 -10.72 -21.22 14.53
C LYS A 520 -9.80 -20.33 15.36
N SER A 521 -10.33 -19.30 16.02
CA SER A 521 -9.53 -18.46 16.93
C SER A 521 -8.89 -19.29 18.05
N ARG A 522 -9.67 -20.15 18.72
CA ARG A 522 -9.15 -21.05 19.75
C ARG A 522 -8.10 -22.02 19.22
N LYS A 523 -8.26 -22.50 17.98
CA LYS A 523 -7.25 -23.36 17.33
C LYS A 523 -5.97 -22.58 17.02
N CYS A 524 -6.07 -21.33 16.57
CA CYS A 524 -4.93 -20.45 16.39
C CYS A 524 -4.22 -20.18 17.72
N ASP A 525 -4.95 -19.91 18.80
CA ASP A 525 -4.37 -19.68 20.13
C ASP A 525 -3.66 -20.94 20.66
N ARG A 526 -4.24 -22.13 20.45
CA ARG A 526 -3.60 -23.41 20.80
C ARG A 526 -2.32 -23.65 20.00
N LEU A 527 -2.38 -23.47 18.68
CA LEU A 527 -1.20 -23.63 17.81
C LEU A 527 -0.12 -22.61 18.15
N TYR A 528 -0.50 -21.38 18.48
CA TYR A 528 0.43 -20.35 18.93
C TYR A 528 1.13 -20.77 20.23
N ALA A 529 0.38 -21.24 21.23
CA ALA A 529 0.93 -21.72 22.50
C ALA A 529 1.83 -22.95 22.32
N ASP A 530 1.44 -23.90 21.46
CA ASP A 530 2.25 -25.09 21.16
C ASP A 530 3.53 -24.71 20.39
N ASN A 531 3.47 -23.75 19.46
CA ASN A 531 4.65 -23.24 18.76
C ASN A 531 5.64 -22.57 19.73
N VAL A 532 5.15 -21.78 20.70
CA VAL A 532 6.02 -21.21 21.75
C VAL A 532 6.66 -22.32 22.59
N ARG A 533 5.92 -23.35 23.01
CA ARG A 533 6.48 -24.50 23.74
C ARG A 533 7.50 -25.29 22.95
N LEU A 534 7.28 -25.47 21.65
CA LEU A 534 8.23 -26.14 20.77
C LEU A 534 9.53 -25.33 20.65
N LEU A 535 9.45 -24.01 20.63
CA LEU A 535 10.64 -23.15 20.70
C LEU A 535 11.34 -23.23 22.05
N GLU A 536 10.60 -23.25 23.16
CA GLU A 536 11.17 -23.48 24.49
C GLU A 536 11.90 -24.82 24.53
N GLN A 537 11.29 -25.88 24.00
CA GLN A 537 11.90 -27.21 23.91
C GLN A 537 13.12 -27.20 22.99
N LYS A 538 13.05 -26.57 21.80
CA LYS A 538 14.17 -26.44 20.86
C LYS A 538 15.34 -25.70 21.50
N LYS A 539 15.10 -24.56 22.16
CA LYS A 539 16.14 -23.79 22.88
C LYS A 539 16.67 -24.55 24.09
N TYR A 540 15.82 -25.27 24.83
CA TYR A 540 16.25 -26.14 25.92
C TYR A 540 17.20 -27.24 25.41
N TRP A 541 16.82 -27.97 24.36
CA TRP A 541 17.70 -28.97 23.75
C TRP A 541 18.94 -28.36 23.12
N GLN A 542 18.88 -27.15 22.52
CA GLN A 542 20.06 -26.44 22.05
C GLN A 542 21.00 -26.06 23.21
N SER A 543 20.47 -25.66 24.38
CA SER A 543 21.27 -25.37 25.57
C SER A 543 21.87 -26.64 26.21
N VAL A 544 21.13 -27.75 26.21
CA VAL A 544 21.60 -29.05 26.72
C VAL A 544 22.60 -29.69 25.75
N SER A 545 22.36 -29.58 24.43
CA SER A 545 23.25 -30.05 23.36
C SER A 545 24.49 -29.18 23.22
N GLY A 546 24.36 -27.87 23.38
CA GLY A 546 25.47 -26.90 23.38
C GLY A 546 26.36 -27.03 24.63
N GLY A 547 25.89 -27.71 25.67
CA GLY A 547 26.69 -28.08 26.85
C GLY A 547 27.58 -29.31 26.66
N SER A 548 27.49 -30.03 25.53
CA SER A 548 28.28 -31.25 25.28
C SER A 548 29.56 -31.01 24.45
N SER A 549 29.90 -29.74 24.14
CA SER A 549 31.20 -29.36 23.57
C SER A 549 31.95 -28.45 24.54
N SER A 550 33.01 -28.99 25.12
CA SER A 550 33.95 -28.33 26.03
C SER A 550 34.46 -26.98 25.51
N SER A 551 34.40 -25.93 26.33
CA SER A 551 35.58 -25.35 27.00
C SER A 551 35.26 -23.97 27.57
N VAL A 552 35.69 -23.79 28.82
CA VAL A 552 35.75 -22.56 29.61
C VAL A 552 36.26 -21.36 28.80
N GLU A 553 35.49 -20.27 28.73
CA GLU A 553 36.02 -18.90 28.73
C GLU A 553 34.91 -17.85 29.01
N VAL A 554 35.30 -16.81 29.73
CA VAL A 554 34.49 -15.73 30.33
C VAL A 554 34.09 -14.69 29.27
N PRO A 555 32.91 -14.03 29.35
CA PRO A 555 32.31 -13.35 28.23
C PRO A 555 32.89 -11.95 28.02
N THR A 556 33.56 -11.75 26.88
CA THR A 556 33.91 -10.42 26.38
C THR A 556 33.34 -10.30 24.97
N GLY A 557 32.71 -9.15 24.70
CA GLY A 557 31.80 -8.97 23.57
C GLY A 557 32.40 -9.24 22.20
N ARG A 558 31.45 -9.51 21.28
CA ARG A 558 31.58 -9.50 19.81
C ARG A 558 32.06 -10.82 19.18
N ALA A 559 31.10 -11.64 18.74
CA ALA A 559 31.31 -12.67 17.72
C ALA A 559 30.19 -12.52 16.66
N ARG A 560 30.51 -12.17 15.39
CA ARG A 560 30.92 -13.05 14.27
C ARG A 560 29.75 -13.93 13.83
N ILE A 561 29.00 -13.58 12.79
CA ILE A 561 29.29 -13.93 11.38
C ILE A 561 29.89 -15.34 11.30
N ILE A 562 29.02 -16.34 11.17
CA ILE A 562 29.09 -17.59 10.38
C ILE A 562 27.80 -18.37 10.71
N SER A 563 26.79 -18.28 9.84
CA SER A 563 25.76 -19.32 9.56
C SER A 563 24.83 -18.79 8.46
N GLU A 564 25.42 -18.46 7.32
CA GLU A 564 24.71 -18.03 6.12
C GLU A 564 24.42 -19.32 5.34
N LEU A 565 23.27 -19.96 5.61
CA LEU A 565 22.63 -21.03 4.79
C LEU A 565 21.30 -21.58 5.41
N ASP A 566 20.69 -20.94 6.42
CA ASP A 566 19.41 -21.39 7.02
C ASP A 566 18.38 -20.24 7.20
N ASP A 567 18.26 -19.39 6.19
CA ASP A 567 17.56 -18.09 6.23
C ASP A 567 16.01 -18.20 6.33
N GLY A 568 15.46 -19.42 6.36
CA GLY A 568 14.01 -19.67 6.39
C GLY A 568 13.47 -20.10 7.76
N GLU A 569 14.28 -20.81 8.56
CA GLU A 569 13.85 -21.32 9.87
C GLU A 569 13.90 -20.21 10.93
N ASP A 570 14.88 -19.31 10.81
CA ASP A 570 15.07 -18.17 11.71
C ASP A 570 13.94 -17.13 11.63
N ASP A 571 13.30 -16.89 10.47
CA ASP A 571 12.15 -15.95 10.36
C ASP A 571 10.93 -16.45 11.14
N VAL A 572 10.72 -17.77 11.18
CA VAL A 572 9.62 -18.36 11.96
C VAL A 572 9.95 -18.28 13.46
N GLU A 573 11.19 -18.56 13.86
CA GLU A 573 11.61 -18.39 15.26
C GLU A 573 11.45 -16.95 15.72
N MET A 574 11.84 -15.97 14.89
CA MET A 574 11.77 -14.53 15.20
C MET A 574 10.34 -14.02 15.46
N ARG A 575 9.30 -14.63 14.88
CA ARG A 575 7.89 -14.24 15.12
C ARG A 575 7.39 -14.61 16.50
N TYR A 576 7.85 -15.73 17.04
CA TYR A 576 7.45 -16.23 18.36
C TYR A 576 8.50 -15.92 19.44
N MET A 577 9.70 -15.48 19.04
CA MET A 577 10.79 -15.05 19.92
C MET A 577 10.36 -13.99 20.95
N PRO A 578 9.56 -12.95 20.63
CA PRO A 578 9.12 -11.99 21.63
C PRO A 578 8.24 -12.61 22.72
N ALA A 579 7.34 -13.54 22.37
CA ALA A 579 6.50 -14.24 23.33
C ALA A 579 7.29 -15.24 24.18
N TYR A 580 8.27 -15.92 23.57
CA TYR A 580 9.27 -16.71 24.29
C TYR A 580 10.09 -15.84 25.25
N MET A 581 10.61 -14.69 24.80
CA MET A 581 11.35 -13.77 25.66
C MET A 581 10.47 -13.26 26.81
N GLN A 582 9.20 -12.95 26.55
CA GLN A 582 8.27 -12.56 27.62
C GLN A 582 8.04 -13.69 28.63
N GLY A 583 7.94 -14.95 28.17
CA GLY A 583 7.82 -16.14 29.03
C GLY A 583 9.11 -16.48 29.80
N VAL A 584 10.28 -16.24 29.21
CA VAL A 584 11.61 -16.54 29.80
C VAL A 584 12.09 -15.43 30.73
N ILE A 585 11.78 -14.16 30.43
CA ILE A 585 12.00 -13.02 31.33
C ILE A 585 11.21 -13.23 32.62
N LEU A 586 10.05 -13.89 32.55
CA LEU A 586 9.31 -14.37 33.72
C LEU A 586 9.83 -15.74 34.16
N SER A 587 11.07 -15.77 34.65
CA SER A 587 11.84 -17.00 34.84
C SER A 587 11.10 -18.10 35.65
N PRO A 588 11.42 -19.39 35.44
CA PRO A 588 11.01 -20.49 36.32
C PRO A 588 11.37 -20.25 37.80
N PHE A 589 12.41 -19.43 38.07
CA PHE A 589 12.79 -19.03 39.41
C PHE A 589 11.97 -17.85 39.95
N GLU A 590 11.52 -16.93 39.11
CA GLU A 590 10.57 -15.87 39.47
C GLU A 590 9.21 -16.47 39.81
N THR A 591 8.72 -17.39 38.97
CA THR A 591 7.48 -18.14 39.21
C THR A 591 7.59 -19.07 40.42
N PHE A 592 8.75 -19.71 40.62
CA PHE A 592 9.01 -20.45 41.86
C PHE A 592 9.06 -19.51 43.08
N LYS A 593 9.69 -18.34 42.98
CA LYS A 593 9.81 -17.36 44.08
C LYS A 593 8.47 -16.71 44.41
N THR A 594 7.61 -16.45 43.42
CA THR A 594 6.24 -15.96 43.65
C THR A 594 5.35 -17.07 44.23
N SER A 595 5.45 -18.30 43.71
CA SER A 595 4.73 -19.47 44.28
C SER A 595 5.21 -19.81 45.69
N GLU A 596 6.51 -19.68 45.99
CA GLU A 596 7.05 -19.91 47.32
C GLU A 596 6.67 -18.78 48.28
N ARG A 597 6.66 -17.52 47.82
CA ARG A 597 6.09 -16.39 48.58
C ARG A 597 4.61 -16.62 48.88
N GLU A 598 3.84 -17.12 47.91
CA GLU A 598 2.43 -17.44 48.08
C GLU A 598 2.24 -18.59 49.09
N LYS A 599 3.03 -19.66 48.99
CA LYS A 599 3.04 -20.76 49.97
C LYS A 599 3.44 -20.29 51.37
N ARG A 600 4.38 -19.33 51.49
CA ARG A 600 4.74 -18.70 52.77
C ARG A 600 3.61 -17.81 53.29
N LEU A 601 2.92 -17.06 52.42
CA LEU A 601 1.71 -16.31 52.75
C LEU A 601 0.55 -17.22 53.19
N MET A 602 0.44 -18.42 52.61
CA MET A 602 -0.56 -19.43 53.01
C MET A 602 -0.28 -20.06 54.37
N LYS A 603 0.99 -20.07 54.81
CA LYS A 603 1.41 -20.58 56.13
C LYS A 603 1.20 -19.58 57.28
N LEU A 604 0.85 -18.33 56.99
CA LEU A 604 0.60 -17.31 58.02
C LEU A 604 -0.85 -17.38 58.54
N PRO A 605 -1.10 -17.05 59.82
CA PRO A 605 -2.44 -16.92 60.38
C PRO A 605 -3.33 -15.96 59.57
N THR A 606 -4.64 -16.23 59.49
CA THR A 606 -5.58 -15.50 58.64
C THR A 606 -5.60 -13.98 58.90
N GLY A 607 -5.37 -13.56 60.16
CA GLY A 607 -5.27 -12.14 60.53
C GLY A 607 -4.01 -11.46 59.98
N GLU A 608 -2.87 -12.15 60.00
CA GLU A 608 -1.61 -11.63 59.46
C GLU A 608 -1.66 -11.55 57.92
N ARG A 609 -2.39 -12.45 57.26
CA ARG A 609 -2.60 -12.40 55.80
C ARG A 609 -3.37 -11.16 55.38
N MET A 610 -4.41 -10.81 56.13
CA MET A 610 -5.19 -9.59 55.87
C MET A 610 -4.33 -8.34 56.08
N ILE A 611 -3.51 -8.31 57.13
CA ILE A 611 -2.58 -7.20 57.40
C ILE A 611 -1.55 -7.07 56.28
N VAL A 612 -0.89 -8.17 55.89
CA VAL A 612 0.11 -8.14 54.82
C VAL A 612 -0.54 -7.75 53.49
N GLN A 613 -1.75 -8.21 53.19
CA GLN A 613 -2.47 -7.81 51.98
C GLN A 613 -2.79 -6.30 51.97
N VAL A 614 -3.31 -5.76 53.07
CA VAL A 614 -3.58 -4.32 53.21
C VAL A 614 -2.29 -3.51 53.14
N LEU A 615 -1.23 -3.94 53.81
CA LEU A 615 0.06 -3.25 53.83
C LEU A 615 0.74 -3.26 52.45
N THR A 616 0.68 -4.40 51.75
CA THR A 616 1.27 -4.54 50.40
C THR A 616 0.47 -3.73 49.38
N GLN A 617 -0.86 -3.69 49.53
CA GLN A 617 -1.74 -2.86 48.70
C GLN A 617 -1.52 -1.36 48.95
N MET A 618 -1.25 -0.98 50.21
CA MET A 618 -0.94 0.39 50.59
C MET A 618 0.46 0.84 50.12
N VAL A 619 1.44 -0.07 50.07
CA VAL A 619 2.80 0.23 49.57
C VAL A 619 2.88 0.16 48.03
N GLY A 620 2.09 -0.72 47.41
CA GLY A 620 2.11 -0.94 45.96
C GLY A 620 1.52 0.22 45.15
N ASN A 621 0.49 0.89 45.67
CA ASN A 621 -0.18 1.95 44.92
C ASN A 621 0.50 3.32 45.16
N ARG A 622 0.66 4.12 44.09
CA ARG A 622 1.30 5.45 44.18
C ARG A 622 0.42 6.42 44.97
N VAL A 623 -0.90 6.31 44.84
CA VAL A 623 -1.89 7.16 45.51
C VAL A 623 -1.88 6.92 47.02
N THR A 624 -1.86 5.65 47.45
CA THR A 624 -1.84 5.29 48.89
C THR A 624 -0.53 5.70 49.56
N ARG A 625 0.60 5.67 48.86
CA ARG A 625 1.87 6.20 49.35
C ARG A 625 1.83 7.72 49.57
N ILE A 626 1.23 8.46 48.65
CA ILE A 626 1.03 9.91 48.80
C ILE A 626 0.06 10.19 49.96
N ALA A 627 -1.06 9.47 50.03
CA ALA A 627 -2.03 9.62 51.11
C ALA A 627 -1.42 9.30 52.50
N GLY A 628 -0.59 8.26 52.60
CA GLY A 628 0.15 7.94 53.82
C GLY A 628 1.17 9.02 54.20
N GLY A 629 1.84 9.63 53.22
CA GLY A 629 2.72 10.78 53.44
C GLY A 629 1.97 12.01 53.95
N VAL A 630 0.80 12.31 53.37
CA VAL A 630 -0.09 13.39 53.83
C VAL A 630 -0.62 13.11 55.24
N TYR A 631 -0.99 11.87 55.55
CA TYR A 631 -1.44 11.47 56.87
C TYR A 631 -0.34 11.66 57.93
N LEU A 632 0.89 11.23 57.65
CA LEU A 632 2.03 11.44 58.55
C LEU A 632 2.35 12.93 58.71
N LEU A 633 2.29 13.72 57.64
CA LEU A 633 2.47 15.17 57.70
C LEU A 633 1.41 15.83 58.57
N ALA A 634 0.13 15.47 58.38
CA ALA A 634 -0.99 15.98 59.17
C ALA A 634 -0.86 15.61 60.65
N LEU A 635 -0.38 14.40 60.96
CA LEU A 635 -0.11 13.97 62.33
C LEU A 635 1.03 14.78 62.96
N HIS A 636 2.11 15.04 62.23
CA HIS A 636 3.19 15.92 62.70
C HIS A 636 2.69 17.34 62.94
N LEU A 637 1.86 17.88 62.04
CA LEU A 637 1.27 19.20 62.15
C LEU A 637 0.33 19.30 63.36
N LEU A 638 -0.47 18.26 63.61
CA LEU A 638 -1.32 18.15 64.80
C LEU A 638 -0.51 18.10 66.09
N VAL A 639 0.54 17.29 66.15
CA VAL A 639 1.46 17.25 67.31
C VAL A 639 2.10 18.62 67.53
N PHE A 640 2.51 19.31 66.46
CA PHE A 640 3.08 20.65 66.54
C PHE A 640 2.07 21.69 67.07
N ILE A 641 0.81 21.63 66.63
CA ILE A 641 -0.27 22.49 67.14
C ILE A 641 -0.52 22.22 68.63
N VAL A 642 -0.56 20.95 69.05
CA VAL A 642 -0.75 20.58 70.45
C VAL A 642 0.41 21.08 71.31
N LEU A 643 1.65 20.92 70.87
CA LEU A 643 2.83 21.45 71.56
C LEU A 643 2.83 22.97 71.61
N TYR A 644 2.45 23.64 70.53
CA TYR A 644 2.33 25.10 70.47
C TYR A 644 1.26 25.62 71.43
N LYS A 645 0.09 24.96 71.48
CA LYS A 645 -0.98 25.27 72.44
C LYS A 645 -0.53 25.07 73.88
N LEU A 646 0.15 23.96 74.17
CA LEU A 646 0.73 23.69 75.50
C LEU A 646 1.75 24.75 75.91
N MET A 647 2.63 25.16 75.01
CA MET A 647 3.61 26.22 75.26
C MET A 647 2.95 27.58 75.49
N HIS A 648 1.94 27.93 74.70
CA HIS A 648 1.21 29.19 74.89
C HIS A 648 0.43 29.20 76.22
N LEU A 649 -0.18 28.07 76.59
CA LEU A 649 -0.82 27.90 77.90
C LEU A 649 0.20 28.01 79.03
N SER A 650 1.37 27.36 78.94
CA SER A 650 2.40 27.47 79.99
C SER A 650 2.89 28.91 80.15
N THR A 651 3.09 29.65 79.06
CA THR A 651 3.46 31.08 79.14
C THR A 651 2.37 31.95 79.77
N GLN A 652 1.09 31.65 79.55
CA GLN A 652 0.01 32.37 80.21
C GLN A 652 -0.05 32.07 81.72
N TYR A 653 0.17 30.83 82.14
CA TYR A 653 0.25 30.48 83.56
C TYR A 653 1.47 31.10 84.25
N GLU A 654 2.61 31.20 83.57
CA GLU A 654 3.82 31.84 84.10
C GLU A 654 3.67 33.37 84.22
N ASN A 655 2.98 34.01 83.25
CA ASN A 655 2.63 35.44 83.32
C ASN A 655 1.61 35.75 84.43
N ILE A 656 0.66 34.86 84.71
CA ILE A 656 -0.30 35.02 85.82
C ILE A 656 0.39 34.82 87.18
N ALA A 657 1.36 33.89 87.28
CA ALA A 657 2.12 33.65 88.51
C ALA A 657 3.16 34.72 88.83
N THR A 658 3.53 35.57 87.86
CA THR A 658 4.48 36.68 88.04
C THR A 658 3.81 38.04 88.24
N THR A 659 2.49 38.13 88.03
CA THR A 659 1.69 39.36 88.18
C THR A 659 0.72 39.34 89.37
N GLY A 660 0.67 38.24 90.13
CA GLY A 660 0.07 38.18 91.46
C GLY A 660 1.14 38.06 92.53
#